data_AF-A0A818V5R3-F1
#
_entry.id   AF-A0A818V5R3-F1
#
_cell.length_a   1.000
_cell.length_b   1.000
_cell.length_c   1.000
_cell.angle_alpha   90.00
_cell.angle_beta   90.00
_cell.angle_gamma   90.00
#
_symmetry.space_group_name_H-M   'P 1'
#
loop_
_entity.id
_entity.type
_entity.pdbx_description
1 polymer ?
#
loop_
_entity_poly.entity_id
_entity_poly.type
_entity_poly.pdbx_seq_one_letter_code
_entity_poly.pdbx_strand_id
1 'polypeptide(L)'
;MSMSKKRKANEDNEQSSSKTHSKKNRLSVDNNQSTTGSFDSAINQTHYAPYASLNKPSSSSDISHMWSLPDSFNSSFSSTSSNSDYDSISSSYKSNLRTNSNLTTTTDDTSMIYNPNHQIGKQEIRDTKRELSSQLNGTPPPKKKPRNDGISTLPTPPPSSDFSFAATKMMEKMGYDKNRGLGLNAQGPTKLVEESKQKGRRGLGFTYRAFNDETADWNFDNDPAPVEEEIHWCPSSDHIEAPLDLDDMREWIKLGPKKKVIDDEVEFCDEDILKEMIDGKTVFDELPQKEMEEARARSNVYETIGQSIFLNRAAVKMANIDCVFERMFTDPKTPNDQRSLVQSDEPFYFADICAGPGGFSEYILWKKQWRAKGFGFTLKGNSDFALHKFLAGAPETFDPYYGVKDIDGDGDIFKSENIDALQNYVNKCTKLNGVHIVMADGGFSVEGQENIQEILSKQLYLCQFLTALSILRPGGHFVCKLFDLFTPFSVGLIYLMYRTFNQISIHKPVTSRPANSERYIICKSLRGDVRDVVRTYMYEINALQNKYRDDTEYNDVQSIVPMNILKGNEKFYEYIRNSNNQLGDSQIRNLKKIRAFVSNASLKDYRQNDIRTRCLQFWMIPNKPRQKPKRLMCNDIQNVLFHQLGNGMENILCNTPNLFKNSVLDQHQIQSLFDYRCTLSLGEPVLLLSCGRGSVFAMELKNKDKRWSSSERTQSKIELPPYTLLLAERVKEQFTDGRNNRQRSAIYIIDAYFIGNENMLVQNGRPIVFMDRYRSLKLFEKTINKPARTDLAPIRIHEQLRLEQMDVQFDKLCTSGSLNQIDSERLWFTNNDIESKPRVEVRGLWIFKFVQHPWTILLSKSHQTKYFHNQINRTSIPAAPNDSSHVASLRSMLENSFYWDFNNRDDSVQKSVFISFIQEKNHEIQSQQRISHHRTATSGNN
;
A
#
# COMPACT_ATOMS: atom_id res chain seq x y z
N MET A 1 -11.56 -65.39 -11.46
CA MET A 1 -11.39 -66.35 -12.57
C MET A 1 -11.54 -65.57 -13.88
N SER A 2 -10.84 -65.87 -14.98
CA SER A 2 -10.05 -67.05 -15.35
C SER A 2 -8.84 -66.72 -16.27
N MET A 3 -7.81 -67.58 -16.26
CA MET A 3 -6.83 -67.86 -17.34
C MET A 3 -5.89 -66.73 -17.89
N SER A 4 -4.73 -66.99 -18.53
CA SER A 4 -3.73 -68.07 -18.35
C SER A 4 -2.40 -67.83 -19.14
N LYS A 5 -1.25 -67.83 -18.46
CA LYS A 5 0.09 -68.36 -18.86
C LYS A 5 0.80 -67.99 -20.21
N LYS A 6 2.03 -67.46 -20.03
CA LYS A 6 3.37 -67.96 -20.53
C LYS A 6 4.01 -67.53 -21.89
N ARG A 7 5.33 -67.26 -21.78
CA ARG A 7 6.48 -67.46 -22.73
C ARG A 7 6.64 -66.50 -23.93
N LYS A 8 7.82 -66.39 -24.59
CA LYS A 8 9.27 -66.32 -24.17
C LYS A 8 10.16 -66.09 -25.43
N ALA A 9 11.36 -65.52 -25.26
CA ALA A 9 12.50 -65.41 -26.21
C ALA A 9 12.34 -64.42 -27.39
N ASN A 10 13.35 -63.74 -27.99
CA ASN A 10 14.85 -63.78 -28.11
C ASN A 10 15.38 -64.24 -29.49
N GLU A 11 16.66 -63.89 -29.75
CA GLU A 11 17.54 -64.24 -30.90
C GLU A 11 17.41 -63.37 -32.18
N ASP A 12 18.47 -63.02 -32.93
CA ASP A 12 19.89 -62.72 -32.61
C ASP A 12 20.64 -62.14 -33.86
N ASN A 13 21.88 -61.62 -33.68
CA ASN A 13 22.96 -61.50 -34.71
C ASN A 13 22.80 -60.50 -35.90
N GLU A 14 23.85 -60.00 -36.60
CA GLU A 14 25.32 -60.20 -36.51
C GLU A 14 26.18 -59.04 -37.13
N GLN A 15 27.42 -58.84 -36.61
CA GLN A 15 28.68 -58.43 -37.32
C GLN A 15 28.79 -57.13 -38.20
N SER A 16 29.95 -56.46 -38.41
CA SER A 16 31.36 -56.65 -37.96
C SER A 16 32.25 -55.37 -38.08
N SER A 17 33.26 -55.23 -37.19
CA SER A 17 34.61 -54.58 -37.37
C SER A 17 34.73 -53.08 -37.81
N SER A 18 35.74 -52.25 -37.45
CA SER A 18 36.84 -52.21 -36.44
C SER A 18 37.46 -50.76 -36.45
N LYS A 19 38.64 -50.31 -35.95
CA LYS A 19 39.87 -50.93 -35.37
C LYS A 19 40.77 -49.90 -34.59
N THR A 20 41.10 -50.17 -33.33
CA THR A 20 42.38 -49.88 -32.60
C THR A 20 43.04 -48.49 -32.39
N HIS A 21 43.66 -48.36 -31.18
CA HIS A 21 44.80 -47.50 -30.73
C HIS A 21 44.55 -46.05 -30.21
N SER A 22 45.38 -45.47 -29.31
CA SER A 22 46.07 -45.99 -28.10
C SER A 22 46.68 -44.84 -27.24
N LYS A 23 46.78 -45.00 -25.90
CA LYS A 23 47.69 -44.29 -24.93
C LYS A 23 47.51 -42.76 -24.76
N LYS A 24 48.16 -42.07 -23.78
CA LYS A 24 48.20 -42.25 -22.30
C LYS A 24 48.88 -41.02 -21.60
N ASN A 25 48.31 -40.54 -20.49
CA ASN A 25 48.96 -39.90 -19.30
C ASN A 25 49.66 -38.50 -19.32
N ARG A 26 49.37 -37.75 -18.22
CA ARG A 26 50.25 -36.90 -17.34
C ARG A 26 50.61 -35.42 -17.64
N LEU A 27 49.94 -34.52 -16.88
CA LEU A 27 50.44 -33.71 -15.74
C LEU A 27 51.85 -33.06 -15.74
N SER A 28 51.89 -31.72 -15.75
CA SER A 28 52.72 -30.75 -14.98
C SER A 28 52.32 -29.33 -15.47
N VAL A 29 52.14 -28.24 -14.70
CA VAL A 29 52.88 -27.62 -13.57
C VAL A 29 54.25 -27.08 -13.98
N ASP A 30 54.37 -25.77 -14.26
CA ASP A 30 55.02 -24.81 -13.34
C ASP A 30 54.85 -23.32 -13.79
N ASN A 31 55.45 -22.38 -13.06
CA ASN A 31 55.33 -20.91 -13.16
C ASN A 31 56.32 -20.25 -14.16
N ASN A 32 55.97 -19.07 -14.72
CA ASN A 32 56.72 -17.82 -14.42
C ASN A 32 56.24 -16.49 -15.06
N GLN A 33 56.30 -15.46 -14.20
CA GLN A 33 56.49 -14.01 -14.34
C GLN A 33 56.70 -13.28 -15.71
N SER A 34 56.03 -12.12 -15.80
CA SER A 34 56.57 -10.75 -16.10
C SER A 34 56.40 -10.02 -17.47
N THR A 35 55.96 -8.75 -17.32
CA THR A 35 56.33 -7.49 -18.05
C THR A 35 55.74 -7.05 -19.42
N THR A 36 55.24 -5.80 -19.39
CA THR A 36 55.22 -4.70 -20.42
C THR A 36 54.20 -4.66 -21.58
N GLY A 37 53.73 -3.43 -21.90
CA GLY A 37 52.82 -3.05 -23.00
C GLY A 37 51.33 -3.23 -22.66
N SER A 38 50.51 -2.23 -22.32
CA SER A 38 50.33 -0.84 -22.79
C SER A 38 49.96 -0.72 -24.27
N PHE A 39 48.65 -0.56 -24.54
CA PHE A 39 48.13 0.37 -25.56
C PHE A 39 46.62 0.59 -25.35
N ASP A 40 46.22 1.84 -25.05
CA ASP A 40 44.81 2.24 -24.98
C ASP A 40 44.20 2.44 -26.37
N SER A 41 42.90 2.18 -26.51
CA SER A 41 42.07 2.66 -27.63
C SER A 41 40.84 3.41 -27.11
N ALA A 42 40.99 4.71 -26.89
CA ALA A 42 39.97 5.55 -26.29
C ALA A 42 38.74 5.75 -27.20
N ILE A 43 37.55 5.45 -26.66
CA ILE A 43 36.27 5.85 -27.25
C ILE A 43 35.73 7.05 -26.47
N ASN A 44 35.64 8.21 -27.13
CA ASN A 44 35.23 9.47 -26.50
C ASN A 44 33.77 9.45 -26.02
N GLN A 45 33.54 9.12 -24.74
CA GLN A 45 32.30 9.44 -24.04
C GLN A 45 32.37 10.86 -23.47
N THR A 46 31.76 11.83 -24.16
CA THR A 46 31.55 13.18 -23.59
C THR A 46 30.45 13.13 -22.54
N HIS A 47 30.81 12.81 -21.29
CA HIS A 47 29.89 12.89 -20.15
C HIS A 47 29.32 14.30 -19.99
N TYR A 48 28.00 14.41 -19.85
CA TYR A 48 27.42 15.51 -19.08
C TYR A 48 27.62 15.20 -17.60
N ALA A 49 28.30 16.09 -16.88
CA ALA A 49 28.42 15.98 -15.43
C ALA A 49 27.02 16.05 -14.78
N PRO A 50 26.76 15.29 -13.71
CA PRO A 50 25.54 15.48 -12.91
C PRO A 50 25.55 16.87 -12.29
N TYR A 51 24.37 17.50 -12.19
CA TYR A 51 24.23 18.79 -11.50
C TYR A 51 24.49 18.60 -10.00
N ALA A 52 25.69 18.98 -9.55
CA ALA A 52 26.00 19.10 -8.14
C ALA A 52 25.29 20.34 -7.56
N SER A 53 24.19 20.12 -6.85
CA SER A 53 23.50 21.17 -6.07
C SER A 53 24.35 21.55 -4.84
N LEU A 54 25.31 22.45 -5.05
CA LEU A 54 26.13 23.06 -4.01
C LEU A 54 25.30 24.00 -3.11
N ASN A 55 24.53 23.40 -2.20
CA ASN A 55 24.03 24.05 -0.99
C ASN A 55 24.54 23.25 0.22
N LYS A 56 25.30 23.92 1.11
CA LYS A 56 25.61 23.36 2.43
C LYS A 56 24.32 23.29 3.26
N PRO A 57 24.14 22.28 4.12
CA PRO A 57 22.99 22.24 5.03
C PRO A 57 23.12 23.34 6.09
N SER A 58 22.15 24.25 6.11
CA SER A 58 21.92 25.19 7.21
C SER A 58 20.66 24.77 7.96
N SER A 59 20.81 24.51 9.27
CA SER A 59 19.75 24.40 10.30
C SER A 59 18.49 23.57 9.97
N SER A 60 18.28 22.50 10.75
CA SER A 60 17.08 21.64 10.69
C SER A 60 15.82 22.31 11.27
N SER A 61 15.23 23.23 10.51
CA SER A 61 13.90 23.81 10.72
C SER A 61 13.21 24.03 9.36
N ASP A 62 11.87 24.15 9.36
CA ASP A 62 11.01 24.47 8.19
C ASP A 62 10.63 23.34 7.20
N ILE A 63 10.38 22.12 7.71
CA ILE A 63 9.59 21.08 6.98
C ILE A 63 8.11 21.03 7.49
N SER A 64 7.72 21.98 8.35
CA SER A 64 6.41 22.05 9.03
C SER A 64 5.21 22.44 8.14
N HIS A 65 5.43 23.02 6.95
CA HIS A 65 4.36 23.69 6.18
C HIS A 65 3.98 23.05 4.83
N MET A 66 4.54 21.90 4.44
CA MET A 66 4.25 21.28 3.13
C MET A 66 3.12 20.22 3.10
N TRP A 67 2.39 20.00 4.20
CA TRP A 67 1.38 18.92 4.30
C TRP A 67 0.00 19.37 4.82
N SER A 68 -0.34 20.65 4.69
CA SER A 68 -1.69 21.15 4.94
C SER A 68 -2.60 20.98 3.72
N LEU A 69 -3.65 20.17 3.85
CA LEU A 69 -4.82 20.26 2.96
C LEU A 69 -5.45 21.65 3.08
N PRO A 70 -5.73 22.38 1.98
CA PRO A 70 -6.46 23.63 2.03
C PRO A 70 -7.94 23.41 2.43
N ASP A 71 -8.27 23.59 3.70
CA ASP A 71 -9.66 23.66 4.21
C ASP A 71 -10.31 25.00 3.79
N SER A 72 -10.51 25.21 2.48
CA SER A 72 -10.93 26.52 1.94
C SER A 72 -12.03 26.48 0.85
N PHE A 73 -12.79 25.39 0.71
CA PHE A 73 -13.94 25.31 -0.21
C PHE A 73 -15.15 24.57 0.39
N ASN A 74 -15.84 25.22 1.34
CA ASN A 74 -17.19 24.84 1.79
C ASN A 74 -18.03 26.01 2.36
N SER A 75 -17.58 27.27 2.21
CA SER A 75 -18.13 28.42 2.95
C SER A 75 -18.34 29.68 2.09
N SER A 76 -18.92 29.54 0.90
CA SER A 76 -19.21 30.69 0.02
C SER A 76 -20.34 30.47 -1.00
N PHE A 77 -21.51 29.98 -0.58
CA PHE A 77 -22.76 30.13 -1.36
C PHE A 77 -24.00 30.13 -0.44
N SER A 78 -24.36 31.31 0.07
CA SER A 78 -25.56 31.53 0.87
C SER A 78 -26.48 32.58 0.21
N SER A 79 -27.50 32.08 -0.47
CA SER A 79 -28.85 32.67 -0.66
C SER A 79 -29.00 34.18 -0.95
N THR A 80 -29.54 34.47 -2.13
CA THR A 80 -30.51 35.57 -2.35
C THR A 80 -31.67 35.05 -3.21
N SER A 81 -32.92 35.29 -2.75
CA SER A 81 -34.21 35.46 -3.48
C SER A 81 -34.43 34.81 -4.87
N SER A 82 -35.60 34.24 -5.21
CA SER A 82 -36.96 34.32 -4.60
C SER A 82 -37.90 33.22 -5.14
N ASN A 83 -39.07 33.05 -4.52
CA ASN A 83 -40.16 32.17 -4.99
C ASN A 83 -40.86 32.70 -6.25
N SER A 84 -41.33 31.80 -7.13
CA SER A 84 -42.59 31.94 -7.89
C SER A 84 -43.01 30.62 -8.59
N ASP A 85 -43.92 29.89 -7.96
CA ASP A 85 -45.13 29.19 -8.48
C ASP A 85 -45.20 28.38 -9.81
N TYR A 86 -46.23 27.53 -9.86
CA TYR A 86 -46.82 26.78 -10.99
C TYR A 86 -46.16 25.50 -11.53
N ASP A 87 -46.71 24.35 -11.09
CA ASP A 87 -47.62 23.47 -11.88
C ASP A 87 -47.59 23.57 -13.43
N SER A 88 -47.73 22.50 -14.22
CA SER A 88 -48.10 21.08 -13.94
C SER A 88 -47.93 20.20 -15.21
N ILE A 89 -48.41 18.94 -15.17
CA ILE A 89 -48.71 18.03 -16.32
C ILE A 89 -47.47 17.38 -17.02
N SER A 90 -47.43 16.08 -17.37
CA SER A 90 -48.08 14.86 -16.83
C SER A 90 -47.47 13.57 -17.43
N SER A 91 -47.44 12.46 -16.68
CA SER A 91 -47.41 11.04 -17.15
C SER A 91 -46.20 10.55 -17.99
N SER A 92 -45.85 9.25 -18.09
CA SER A 92 -45.97 8.01 -17.27
C SER A 92 -45.10 6.92 -17.96
N TYR A 93 -44.75 5.72 -17.45
CA TYR A 93 -44.93 5.00 -16.19
C TYR A 93 -43.53 4.51 -15.71
N LYS A 94 -43.22 4.44 -14.41
CA LYS A 94 -43.29 3.23 -13.54
C LYS A 94 -42.91 1.91 -14.26
N SER A 95 -41.85 1.21 -13.86
CA SER A 95 -41.83 0.34 -12.67
C SER A 95 -40.41 -0.21 -12.42
N ASN A 96 -40.00 -0.71 -11.25
CA ASN A 96 -40.59 -0.70 -9.91
C ASN A 96 -39.46 -0.72 -8.86
N LEU A 97 -39.56 0.10 -7.82
CA LEU A 97 -38.72 0.05 -6.62
C LEU A 97 -39.60 -0.31 -5.42
N ARG A 98 -39.13 -1.21 -4.54
CA ARG A 98 -39.76 -1.48 -3.24
C ARG A 98 -38.80 -1.19 -2.08
N THR A 99 -39.10 -0.10 -1.39
CA THR A 99 -38.87 0.12 0.05
C THR A 99 -39.60 -0.96 0.88
N ASN A 100 -39.28 -1.32 2.13
CA ASN A 100 -38.32 -0.86 3.16
C ASN A 100 -37.73 -2.15 3.84
N SER A 101 -36.93 -2.20 4.91
CA SER A 101 -36.81 -1.34 6.11
C SER A 101 -35.53 -1.58 6.93
N ASN A 102 -35.16 -0.57 7.72
CA ASN A 102 -34.39 -0.59 8.97
C ASN A 102 -33.82 -1.94 9.47
N LEU A 103 -32.49 -2.00 9.64
CA LEU A 103 -31.85 -2.76 10.71
C LEU A 103 -30.64 -2.00 11.27
N THR A 104 -30.31 -2.32 12.52
CA THR A 104 -29.35 -1.61 13.39
C THR A 104 -27.92 -1.65 12.89
N THR A 105 -27.18 -0.54 13.08
CA THR A 105 -25.73 -0.50 12.96
C THR A 105 -25.08 -1.33 14.07
N THR A 106 -24.53 -2.49 13.74
CA THR A 106 -23.56 -3.22 14.57
C THR A 106 -22.17 -2.60 14.43
N THR A 107 -21.37 -2.70 15.49
CA THR A 107 -19.94 -2.38 15.47
C THR A 107 -19.16 -3.65 15.16
N ASP A 108 -18.51 -3.70 14.00
CA ASP A 108 -17.73 -4.88 13.59
C ASP A 108 -16.41 -4.95 14.39
N ASP A 109 -16.33 -5.86 15.37
CA ASP A 109 -15.04 -6.33 15.89
C ASP A 109 -14.47 -7.36 14.90
N THR A 110 -13.24 -7.16 14.42
CA THR A 110 -12.69 -7.89 13.27
C THR A 110 -11.98 -9.18 13.66
N SER A 111 -12.77 -10.23 13.92
CA SER A 111 -12.32 -11.63 14.01
C SER A 111 -13.37 -12.58 13.43
N MET A 112 -13.69 -12.42 12.14
CA MET A 112 -14.74 -13.21 11.47
C MET A 112 -14.31 -14.65 11.19
N ILE A 113 -14.48 -15.49 12.22
CA ILE A 113 -14.79 -16.93 12.23
C ILE A 113 -14.55 -17.67 10.91
N TYR A 114 -13.60 -18.60 10.94
CA TYR A 114 -13.47 -19.68 9.96
C TYR A 114 -13.37 -21.02 10.71
N ASN A 115 -14.17 -22.00 10.30
CA ASN A 115 -14.14 -23.36 10.83
C ASN A 115 -13.97 -24.35 9.66
N PRO A 116 -12.81 -25.02 9.53
CA PRO A 116 -12.57 -25.98 8.46
C PRO A 116 -13.15 -27.35 8.81
N ASN A 117 -14.42 -27.63 8.45
CA ASN A 117 -14.82 -29.00 8.12
C ASN A 117 -16.16 -29.16 7.37
N HIS A 118 -16.26 -30.29 6.67
CA HIS A 118 -17.42 -30.89 6.00
C HIS A 118 -18.21 -30.11 4.93
N GLN A 119 -17.97 -30.52 3.68
CA GLN A 119 -19.06 -30.78 2.74
C GLN A 119 -19.76 -32.11 3.10
N ILE A 120 -21.10 -32.13 2.97
CA ILE A 120 -21.98 -33.21 2.50
C ILE A 120 -23.39 -32.59 2.50
N GLY A 121 -24.20 -32.80 1.45
CA GLY A 121 -25.52 -32.18 1.33
C GLY A 121 -26.65 -33.19 1.16
N LYS A 122 -27.88 -32.78 1.48
CA LYS A 122 -29.10 -33.35 0.87
C LYS A 122 -30.39 -32.52 1.14
N GLN A 123 -31.08 -32.23 0.04
CA GLN A 123 -32.54 -32.23 -0.19
C GLN A 123 -33.52 -31.45 0.68
N GLU A 124 -34.62 -31.10 0.02
CA GLU A 124 -35.79 -30.35 0.49
C GLU A 124 -36.62 -31.12 1.53
N ILE A 125 -37.38 -30.37 2.35
CA ILE A 125 -38.76 -30.69 2.70
C ILE A 125 -39.53 -29.36 2.87
N ARG A 126 -40.80 -29.33 2.46
CA ARG A 126 -41.72 -28.20 2.64
C ARG A 126 -42.56 -28.44 3.90
N ASP A 127 -43.02 -27.37 4.57
CA ASP A 127 -44.43 -27.35 4.99
C ASP A 127 -45.01 -25.94 5.23
N THR A 128 -46.29 -25.88 5.63
CA THR A 128 -47.23 -24.84 5.17
C THR A 128 -48.32 -24.49 6.20
N LYS A 129 -48.55 -23.18 6.49
CA LYS A 129 -49.86 -22.50 6.77
C LYS A 129 -49.62 -21.08 7.35
N ARG A 130 -50.28 -20.04 6.81
CA ARG A 130 -51.60 -19.46 7.19
C ARG A 130 -51.65 -18.96 8.65
N GLU A 131 -51.67 -17.65 8.91
CA GLU A 131 -52.75 -16.65 8.67
C GLU A 131 -53.90 -16.73 9.67
N LEU A 132 -54.06 -15.67 10.49
CA LEU A 132 -55.35 -15.13 10.95
C LEU A 132 -55.14 -13.67 11.43
N SER A 133 -56.19 -12.85 11.46
CA SER A 133 -56.05 -11.39 11.55
C SER A 133 -57.21 -10.66 12.24
N SER A 134 -56.87 -9.58 12.95
CA SER A 134 -57.72 -8.43 13.35
C SER A 134 -56.80 -7.42 14.06
N GLN A 135 -56.64 -6.17 13.58
CA GLN A 135 -57.56 -5.03 13.63
C GLN A 135 -57.97 -4.59 15.04
N LEU A 136 -57.47 -3.42 15.48
CA LEU A 136 -58.28 -2.23 15.84
C LEU A 136 -57.39 -0.99 16.01
N ASN A 137 -57.98 0.21 15.89
CA ASN A 137 -57.27 1.51 15.87
C ASN A 137 -57.43 2.30 17.18
N GLY A 138 -56.47 3.17 17.51
CA GLY A 138 -56.58 4.17 18.59
C GLY A 138 -55.47 5.23 18.54
N THR A 139 -55.81 6.51 18.65
CA THR A 139 -54.91 7.67 18.45
C THR A 139 -54.50 8.40 19.75
N PRO A 140 -53.45 9.27 19.74
CA PRO A 140 -52.70 9.64 20.96
C PRO A 140 -52.90 11.09 21.49
N PRO A 141 -52.50 11.36 22.75
CA PRO A 141 -52.28 12.71 23.32
C PRO A 141 -50.76 13.10 23.46
N PRO A 142 -50.39 14.36 23.83
CA PRO A 142 -49.18 15.00 23.28
C PRO A 142 -48.06 15.47 24.27
N LYS A 143 -47.03 16.11 23.68
CA LYS A 143 -45.73 16.57 24.25
C LYS A 143 -45.81 17.75 25.23
N LYS A 144 -44.81 17.87 26.14
CA LYS A 144 -44.30 19.15 26.71
C LYS A 144 -42.77 19.13 26.99
N LYS A 145 -42.18 20.33 27.10
CA LYS A 145 -40.82 20.74 27.52
C LYS A 145 -40.96 22.16 28.16
N PRO A 146 -39.91 22.81 28.68
CA PRO A 146 -39.00 22.43 29.78
C PRO A 146 -38.99 23.52 30.89
N ARG A 147 -38.18 23.38 31.96
CA ARG A 147 -37.72 24.49 32.83
C ARG A 147 -36.29 24.24 33.32
N ASN A 148 -35.67 25.29 33.88
CA ASN A 148 -34.24 25.42 34.19
C ASN A 148 -34.03 25.91 35.64
N ASP A 149 -32.78 26.05 36.07
CA ASP A 149 -32.30 26.69 37.32
C ASP A 149 -32.59 25.92 38.64
N GLY A 150 -31.73 25.86 39.66
CA GLY A 150 -30.32 26.28 39.74
C GLY A 150 -29.74 26.23 41.18
N ILE A 151 -28.45 25.87 41.31
CA ILE A 151 -27.52 26.13 42.44
C ILE A 151 -27.69 25.38 43.80
N SER A 152 -26.64 24.62 44.15
CA SER A 152 -26.03 24.32 45.47
C SER A 152 -26.89 24.09 46.74
N THR A 153 -26.77 22.90 47.35
CA THR A 153 -26.00 22.67 48.62
C THR A 153 -25.93 21.18 48.97
N LEU A 154 -24.98 20.78 49.82
CA LEU A 154 -24.82 19.40 50.33
C LEU A 154 -25.71 19.16 51.58
N PRO A 155 -26.44 18.03 51.64
CA PRO A 155 -26.96 17.48 52.90
C PRO A 155 -26.17 16.22 53.35
N THR A 156 -26.01 16.09 54.67
CA THR A 156 -25.55 14.89 55.39
C THR A 156 -26.52 13.68 55.23
N PRO A 157 -26.07 12.44 55.51
CA PRO A 157 -26.91 11.25 55.31
C PRO A 157 -28.19 11.24 56.17
N PRO A 158 -29.33 10.77 55.62
CA PRO A 158 -30.59 10.73 56.36
C PRO A 158 -30.67 9.51 57.30
N PRO A 159 -31.28 9.66 58.50
CA PRO A 159 -31.71 8.52 59.31
C PRO A 159 -32.95 7.83 58.71
N SER A 160 -33.37 6.74 59.33
CA SER A 160 -34.34 5.78 58.78
C SER A 160 -35.76 6.28 58.54
N SER A 161 -36.36 5.75 57.47
CA SER A 161 -37.79 5.64 57.13
C SER A 161 -38.57 6.92 56.80
N ASP A 162 -38.99 7.02 55.53
CA ASP A 162 -40.22 7.69 55.13
C ASP A 162 -40.84 6.99 53.91
N PHE A 163 -42.05 6.42 54.08
CA PHE A 163 -42.93 6.06 52.98
C PHE A 163 -43.91 7.21 52.74
N SER A 164 -44.25 7.52 51.48
CA SER A 164 -45.21 8.59 51.21
C SER A 164 -46.56 8.31 51.88
N PHE A 165 -47.24 9.34 52.37
CA PHE A 165 -48.53 9.22 53.08
C PHE A 165 -49.58 8.43 52.28
N ALA A 166 -49.55 8.53 50.95
CA ALA A 166 -50.41 7.76 50.06
C ALA A 166 -50.05 6.26 50.02
N ALA A 167 -48.76 5.91 50.06
CA ALA A 167 -48.30 4.52 50.13
C ALA A 167 -48.65 3.89 51.49
N THR A 168 -48.36 4.57 52.61
CA THR A 168 -48.69 4.08 53.96
C THR A 168 -50.18 3.76 54.10
N LYS A 169 -51.04 4.70 53.69
CA LYS A 169 -52.51 4.54 53.73
C LYS A 169 -53.06 3.49 52.75
N MET A 170 -52.29 3.10 51.73
CA MET A 170 -52.61 1.99 50.83
C MET A 170 -52.19 0.64 51.44
N MET A 171 -51.01 0.58 52.06
CA MET A 171 -50.52 -0.61 52.76
C MET A 171 -51.41 -0.98 53.96
N GLU A 172 -51.81 -0.01 54.78
CA GLU A 172 -52.79 -0.20 55.87
C GLU A 172 -54.09 -0.82 55.36
N LYS A 173 -54.62 -0.32 54.23
CA LYS A 173 -55.83 -0.87 53.58
C LYS A 173 -55.67 -2.28 53.01
N MET A 174 -54.43 -2.76 52.83
CA MET A 174 -54.12 -4.13 52.42
C MET A 174 -53.73 -5.03 53.60
N GLY A 175 -53.94 -4.58 54.83
CA GLY A 175 -53.67 -5.37 56.05
C GLY A 175 -52.20 -5.37 56.49
N TYR A 176 -51.42 -4.36 56.11
CA TYR A 176 -50.06 -4.19 56.61
C TYR A 176 -50.05 -3.78 58.09
N ASP A 177 -49.56 -4.65 58.96
CA ASP A 177 -49.14 -4.36 60.33
C ASP A 177 -47.61 -4.26 60.34
N LYS A 178 -47.07 -3.22 60.97
CA LYS A 178 -45.63 -2.89 60.99
C LYS A 178 -44.75 -4.02 61.57
N ASN A 179 -45.34 -4.98 62.30
CA ASN A 179 -44.68 -6.13 62.89
C ASN A 179 -45.05 -7.49 62.26
N ARG A 180 -45.84 -7.52 61.17
CA ARG A 180 -46.36 -8.75 60.55
C ARG A 180 -46.27 -8.75 59.03
N GLY A 181 -46.16 -9.93 58.44
CA GLY A 181 -46.04 -10.09 56.99
C GLY A 181 -47.31 -9.69 56.25
N LEU A 182 -47.16 -9.14 55.04
CA LEU A 182 -48.33 -8.81 54.20
C LEU A 182 -49.09 -10.08 53.79
N GLY A 183 -50.43 -10.07 53.93
CA GLY A 183 -51.32 -11.16 53.49
C GLY A 183 -52.14 -11.80 54.61
N LEU A 184 -53.17 -12.57 54.23
CA LEU A 184 -54.27 -13.01 55.11
C LEU A 184 -53.82 -13.72 56.40
N ASN A 185 -52.74 -14.50 56.36
CA ASN A 185 -52.20 -15.23 57.50
C ASN A 185 -50.90 -14.63 58.07
N ALA A 186 -50.66 -13.32 57.87
CA ALA A 186 -49.42 -12.63 58.25
C ALA A 186 -48.12 -13.19 57.63
N GLN A 187 -48.24 -13.89 56.49
CA GLN A 187 -47.22 -14.80 55.93
C GLN A 187 -46.20 -14.16 54.96
N GLY A 188 -46.33 -12.88 54.64
CA GLY A 188 -45.36 -12.16 53.79
C GLY A 188 -44.02 -11.86 54.49
N PRO A 189 -42.98 -11.46 53.74
CA PRO A 189 -41.73 -11.00 54.34
C PRO A 189 -41.95 -9.69 55.14
N THR A 190 -41.43 -9.64 56.37
CA THR A 190 -41.47 -8.45 57.25
C THR A 190 -40.27 -7.52 57.08
N LYS A 191 -39.15 -8.02 56.55
CA LYS A 191 -38.04 -7.18 56.10
C LYS A 191 -38.41 -6.48 54.80
N LEU A 192 -37.84 -5.29 54.55
CA LEU A 192 -37.82 -4.75 53.19
C LEU A 192 -37.21 -5.80 52.25
N VAL A 193 -37.77 -5.92 51.05
CA VAL A 193 -37.07 -6.55 49.94
C VAL A 193 -35.82 -5.73 49.70
N GLU A 194 -34.64 -6.35 49.83
CA GLU A 194 -33.38 -5.65 49.55
C GLU A 194 -33.41 -5.10 48.12
N GLU A 195 -32.97 -3.85 47.94
CA GLU A 195 -32.84 -3.28 46.61
C GLU A 195 -31.91 -4.18 45.78
N SER A 196 -32.31 -4.45 44.53
CA SER A 196 -31.59 -5.42 43.71
C SER A 196 -30.15 -4.96 43.47
N LYS A 197 -29.21 -5.62 44.14
CA LYS A 197 -27.75 -5.48 43.93
C LYS A 197 -27.30 -5.83 42.50
N GLN A 198 -28.22 -6.25 41.65
CA GLN A 198 -27.92 -6.76 40.32
C GLN A 198 -27.60 -5.64 39.33
N LYS A 199 -26.31 -5.54 39.00
CA LYS A 199 -25.77 -4.60 38.03
C LYS A 199 -26.06 -5.06 36.60
N GLY A 200 -26.44 -4.13 35.72
CA GLY A 200 -26.67 -4.37 34.29
C GLY A 200 -28.02 -5.01 33.95
N ARG A 201 -28.18 -5.47 32.69
CA ARG A 201 -29.42 -6.11 32.19
C ARG A 201 -29.46 -7.63 32.45
N ARG A 202 -28.79 -8.09 33.51
CA ARG A 202 -28.72 -9.50 33.90
C ARG A 202 -30.07 -9.92 34.52
N GLY A 203 -30.54 -11.13 34.21
CA GLY A 203 -31.86 -11.62 34.64
C GLY A 203 -31.92 -11.90 36.14
N LEU A 204 -33.05 -11.59 36.80
CA LEU A 204 -33.22 -11.55 38.27
C LEU A 204 -32.51 -12.70 39.01
N GLY A 205 -31.52 -12.36 39.84
CA GLY A 205 -30.76 -13.28 40.69
C GLY A 205 -29.43 -13.78 40.12
N PHE A 206 -29.12 -13.52 38.84
CA PHE A 206 -27.89 -13.97 38.19
C PHE A 206 -26.66 -13.10 38.52
N THR A 207 -25.66 -13.67 39.19
CA THR A 207 -24.39 -13.01 39.58
C THR A 207 -23.19 -13.94 39.33
N TYR A 208 -22.04 -13.36 38.98
CA TYR A 208 -20.80 -14.09 38.71
C TYR A 208 -19.84 -13.97 39.90
N ARG A 209 -19.35 -15.09 40.43
CA ARG A 209 -18.49 -15.10 41.64
C ARG A 209 -17.25 -14.21 41.51
N ALA A 210 -16.61 -14.18 40.34
CA ALA A 210 -15.38 -13.43 40.08
C ALA A 210 -15.55 -11.88 39.98
N PHE A 211 -16.78 -11.36 39.99
CA PHE A 211 -17.08 -9.95 39.75
C PHE A 211 -18.01 -9.32 40.82
N ASN A 212 -18.11 -9.93 42.00
CA ASN A 212 -19.06 -9.52 43.04
C ASN A 212 -18.60 -8.37 43.94
N ASP A 213 -17.39 -7.82 43.76
CA ASP A 213 -16.89 -6.70 44.57
C ASP A 213 -17.68 -5.41 44.29
N GLU A 214 -18.48 -4.98 45.28
CA GLU A 214 -19.26 -3.73 45.17
C GLU A 214 -18.39 -2.47 45.32
N THR A 215 -17.19 -2.59 45.90
CA THR A 215 -16.22 -1.52 46.18
C THR A 215 -15.05 -1.48 45.19
N ALA A 216 -15.20 -2.08 44.01
CA ALA A 216 -14.18 -2.07 42.95
C ALA A 216 -14.03 -0.66 42.31
N ASP A 217 -13.24 0.19 42.95
CA ASP A 217 -12.76 1.46 42.43
C ASP A 217 -11.43 1.29 41.67
N TRP A 218 -11.06 2.26 40.83
CA TRP A 218 -9.81 2.25 40.07
C TRP A 218 -9.06 3.57 40.21
N ASN A 219 -7.86 3.53 40.79
CA ASN A 219 -7.01 4.71 40.89
C ASN A 219 -6.39 5.06 39.53
N PHE A 220 -6.88 6.15 38.92
CA PHE A 220 -6.39 6.66 37.64
C PHE A 220 -5.03 7.39 37.73
N ASP A 221 -4.59 7.81 38.92
CA ASP A 221 -3.30 8.48 39.11
C ASP A 221 -2.12 7.52 38.87
N ASN A 222 -2.33 6.23 39.16
CA ASN A 222 -1.36 5.14 38.96
C ASN A 222 -1.46 4.47 37.57
N ASP A 223 -2.21 5.07 36.63
CA ASP A 223 -2.54 4.50 35.32
C ASP A 223 -2.03 5.43 34.20
N PRO A 224 -0.72 5.40 33.85
CA PRO A 224 -0.12 6.35 32.92
C PRO A 224 -0.67 6.17 31.49
N ALA A 225 -0.93 7.31 30.82
CA ALA A 225 -1.42 7.37 29.45
C ALA A 225 -0.47 8.18 28.54
N PRO A 226 0.74 7.67 28.25
CA PRO A 226 1.70 8.34 27.38
C PRO A 226 1.18 8.51 25.94
N VAL A 227 1.65 9.57 25.28
CA VAL A 227 1.41 9.88 23.85
C VAL A 227 2.68 9.64 23.01
N GLU A 228 3.84 9.83 23.64
CA GLU A 228 5.16 9.48 23.15
C GLU A 228 5.58 8.17 23.83
N GLU A 229 6.07 7.20 23.07
CA GLU A 229 6.32 5.83 23.55
C GLU A 229 7.80 5.50 23.49
N GLU A 230 8.34 4.90 24.56
CA GLU A 230 9.75 4.54 24.63
C GLU A 230 10.08 3.34 23.71
N ILE A 231 11.26 3.39 23.10
CA ILE A 231 11.77 2.33 22.22
C ILE A 231 12.93 1.62 22.91
N HIS A 232 12.70 0.40 23.35
CA HIS A 232 13.76 -0.50 23.82
C HIS A 232 14.21 -1.37 22.63
N TRP A 233 15.33 -1.00 22.00
CA TRP A 233 16.01 -1.86 21.02
C TRP A 233 16.73 -3.00 21.74
N CYS A 234 16.75 -4.18 21.14
CA CYS A 234 17.61 -5.28 21.58
C CYS A 234 19.08 -4.85 21.49
N PRO A 235 19.87 -4.94 22.58
CA PRO A 235 21.28 -4.59 22.55
C PRO A 235 22.06 -5.47 21.58
N SER A 236 23.08 -4.91 20.92
CA SER A 236 24.05 -5.69 20.18
C SER A 236 24.98 -6.46 21.12
N SER A 237 25.33 -7.69 20.74
CA SER A 237 26.43 -8.46 21.36
C SER A 237 27.74 -7.65 21.38
N ASP A 238 28.50 -7.72 22.47
CA ASP A 238 29.86 -7.15 22.56
C ASP A 238 30.91 -8.00 21.83
N HIS A 239 30.51 -9.16 21.33
CA HIS A 239 31.35 -10.12 20.65
C HIS A 239 30.84 -10.33 19.22
N ILE A 240 31.77 -10.46 18.27
CA ILE A 240 31.44 -10.85 16.90
C ILE A 240 30.88 -12.26 16.96
N GLU A 241 29.56 -12.39 16.84
CA GLU A 241 28.89 -13.69 16.88
C GLU A 241 29.36 -14.55 15.71
N ALA A 242 29.65 -15.83 16.00
CA ALA A 242 30.11 -16.80 15.00
C ALA A 242 29.17 -16.84 13.78
N PRO A 243 29.69 -16.96 12.54
CA PRO A 243 28.88 -16.99 11.33
C PRO A 243 27.83 -18.11 11.40
N LEU A 244 26.69 -17.88 10.76
CA LEU A 244 25.65 -18.90 10.65
C LEU A 244 25.98 -19.84 9.48
N ASP A 245 26.19 -21.12 9.76
CA ASP A 245 26.30 -22.17 8.75
C ASP A 245 24.99 -22.98 8.66
N LEU A 246 24.62 -23.41 7.44
CA LEU A 246 23.34 -24.09 7.20
C LEU A 246 23.33 -25.53 7.71
N ASP A 247 24.46 -26.24 7.67
CA ASP A 247 24.54 -27.63 8.14
C ASP A 247 24.58 -27.70 9.67
N ASP A 248 25.33 -26.81 10.34
CA ASP A 248 25.26 -26.63 11.79
C ASP A 248 23.82 -26.30 12.24
N MET A 249 23.13 -25.41 11.52
CA MET A 249 21.75 -25.01 11.85
C MET A 249 20.74 -26.15 11.66
N ARG A 250 20.96 -27.09 10.74
CA ARG A 250 20.07 -28.27 10.57
C ARG A 250 20.06 -29.16 11.82
N GLU A 251 21.16 -29.24 12.56
CA GLU A 251 21.21 -29.96 13.84
C GLU A 251 20.43 -29.26 14.98
N TRP A 252 20.05 -27.98 14.82
CA TRP A 252 19.31 -27.22 15.83
C TRP A 252 17.81 -27.59 15.89
N ILE A 253 17.28 -28.29 14.89
CA ILE A 253 15.86 -28.62 14.78
C ILE A 253 15.50 -29.74 15.77
N LYS A 254 14.79 -29.38 16.84
CA LYS A 254 14.28 -30.35 17.83
C LYS A 254 12.82 -30.71 17.54
N LEU A 255 12.58 -31.94 17.11
CA LEU A 255 11.23 -32.52 17.03
C LEU A 255 10.75 -33.04 18.40
N GLY A 256 9.44 -33.06 18.62
CA GLY A 256 8.82 -33.59 19.84
C GLY A 256 7.29 -33.43 19.88
N PRO A 257 6.62 -33.90 20.95
CA PRO A 257 5.17 -33.92 21.06
C PRO A 257 4.53 -32.55 20.90
N LYS A 258 3.53 -32.46 20.01
CA LYS A 258 2.73 -31.26 19.74
C LYS A 258 2.11 -30.70 21.02
N LYS A 259 2.66 -29.58 21.50
CA LYS A 259 2.30 -28.94 22.76
C LYS A 259 0.87 -28.36 22.72
N LYS A 260 0.19 -28.36 23.86
CA LYS A 260 -1.26 -28.00 24.00
C LYS A 260 -1.57 -27.11 25.22
N VAL A 261 -0.56 -26.73 25.97
CA VAL A 261 -0.61 -25.87 27.17
C VAL A 261 0.56 -24.89 27.09
N ILE A 262 0.50 -23.76 27.78
CA ILE A 262 1.55 -22.73 27.77
C ILE A 262 2.21 -22.54 29.15
N ASP A 263 1.58 -23.12 30.16
CA ASP A 263 1.71 -22.88 31.59
C ASP A 263 3.12 -23.18 32.15
N ASP A 264 3.90 -23.99 31.42
CA ASP A 264 5.26 -24.43 31.74
C ASP A 264 6.37 -23.65 30.99
N GLU A 265 6.04 -22.68 30.13
CA GLU A 265 7.01 -21.89 29.33
C GLU A 265 7.70 -20.75 30.14
N VAL A 266 8.30 -21.10 31.28
CA VAL A 266 8.96 -20.16 32.22
C VAL A 266 10.43 -19.84 31.87
N GLU A 267 10.92 -20.31 30.71
CA GLU A 267 12.30 -20.06 30.28
C GLU A 267 12.56 -18.58 29.91
N PHE A 268 11.54 -17.88 29.39
CA PHE A 268 11.63 -16.48 28.95
C PHE A 268 10.62 -15.56 29.63
N CYS A 269 10.05 -15.98 30.76
CA CYS A 269 9.10 -15.22 31.58
C CYS A 269 9.23 -15.67 33.04
N ASP A 270 8.86 -14.82 34.01
CA ASP A 270 8.79 -15.24 35.41
C ASP A 270 7.50 -16.03 35.67
N GLU A 271 7.60 -17.12 36.44
CA GLU A 271 6.49 -18.09 36.64
C GLU A 271 5.23 -17.42 37.21
N ASP A 272 5.39 -16.56 38.21
CA ASP A 272 4.28 -15.80 38.80
C ASP A 272 3.59 -14.87 37.79
N ILE A 273 4.35 -14.24 36.88
CA ILE A 273 3.80 -13.35 35.83
C ILE A 273 3.04 -14.17 34.78
N LEU A 274 3.61 -15.28 34.32
CA LEU A 274 2.94 -16.17 33.37
C LEU A 274 1.61 -16.67 33.96
N LYS A 275 1.62 -17.10 35.22
CA LYS A 275 0.46 -17.61 35.95
C LYS A 275 -0.61 -16.54 36.21
N GLU A 276 -0.24 -15.39 36.78
CA GLU A 276 -1.18 -14.28 37.00
C GLU A 276 -1.82 -13.78 35.68
N MET A 277 -1.10 -13.87 34.56
CA MET A 277 -1.63 -13.55 33.24
C MET A 277 -2.64 -14.58 32.76
N ILE A 278 -2.37 -15.88 32.91
CA ILE A 278 -3.28 -16.97 32.52
C ILE A 278 -4.55 -16.93 33.39
N ASP A 279 -4.41 -16.83 34.72
CA ASP A 279 -5.52 -16.65 35.64
C ASP A 279 -6.33 -15.38 35.29
N GLY A 280 -5.64 -14.27 35.01
CA GLY A 280 -6.23 -12.99 34.63
C GLY A 280 -6.97 -13.00 33.29
N LYS A 281 -6.57 -13.84 32.32
CA LYS A 281 -7.30 -14.07 31.06
C LYS A 281 -8.55 -14.92 31.34
N THR A 282 -8.38 -16.08 31.97
CA THR A 282 -9.40 -17.12 32.24
C THR A 282 -10.59 -16.61 33.08
N VAL A 283 -10.39 -15.59 33.92
CA VAL A 283 -11.47 -14.90 34.67
C VAL A 283 -12.59 -14.33 33.77
N PHE A 284 -12.34 -14.11 32.48
CA PHE A 284 -13.33 -13.56 31.55
C PHE A 284 -14.12 -14.62 30.76
N ASP A 285 -13.77 -15.90 30.84
CA ASP A 285 -14.37 -16.97 30.02
C ASP A 285 -15.86 -17.21 30.32
N GLU A 286 -16.29 -16.96 31.57
CA GLU A 286 -17.71 -17.02 31.96
C GLU A 286 -18.52 -15.77 31.53
N LEU A 287 -17.85 -14.67 31.17
CA LEU A 287 -18.48 -13.36 30.95
C LEU A 287 -19.03 -13.25 29.52
N PRO A 288 -20.25 -12.71 29.30
CA PRO A 288 -20.79 -12.58 27.95
C PRO A 288 -19.93 -11.59 27.15
N GLN A 289 -19.44 -12.00 25.97
CA GLN A 289 -18.52 -11.22 25.11
C GLN A 289 -18.85 -9.72 25.10
N LYS A 290 -20.10 -9.36 24.78
CA LYS A 290 -20.54 -7.96 24.71
C LYS A 290 -20.29 -7.15 26.00
N GLU A 291 -20.44 -7.75 27.17
CA GLU A 291 -20.22 -7.07 28.46
C GLU A 291 -18.71 -6.89 28.73
N MET A 292 -17.88 -7.85 28.32
CA MET A 292 -16.42 -7.70 28.27
C MET A 292 -16.02 -6.54 27.34
N GLU A 293 -16.63 -6.46 26.14
CA GLU A 293 -16.37 -5.42 25.15
C GLU A 293 -16.77 -4.03 25.64
N GLU A 294 -17.93 -3.88 26.27
CA GLU A 294 -18.41 -2.62 26.87
C GLU A 294 -17.54 -2.18 28.07
N ALA A 295 -17.01 -3.11 28.87
CA ALA A 295 -16.06 -2.79 29.93
C ALA A 295 -14.68 -2.37 29.38
N ARG A 296 -14.14 -3.16 28.43
CA ARG A 296 -12.89 -2.92 27.69
C ARG A 296 -12.88 -1.56 26.99
N ALA A 297 -14.01 -1.15 26.40
CA ALA A 297 -14.15 0.12 25.72
C ALA A 297 -14.25 1.34 26.67
N ARG A 298 -14.72 1.14 27.91
CA ARG A 298 -14.71 2.17 28.96
C ARG A 298 -13.36 2.31 29.66
N SER A 299 -12.60 1.21 29.78
CA SER A 299 -11.33 1.15 30.52
C SER A 299 -10.08 1.48 29.70
N ASN A 300 -10.05 1.16 28.39
CA ASN A 300 -8.93 1.52 27.54
C ASN A 300 -8.95 3.03 27.21
N VAL A 301 -7.95 3.77 27.70
CA VAL A 301 -7.81 5.21 27.46
C VAL A 301 -7.61 5.56 25.97
N TYR A 302 -7.08 4.62 25.17
CA TYR A 302 -6.83 4.82 23.74
C TYR A 302 -8.00 4.42 22.83
N GLU A 303 -9.08 3.80 23.34
CA GLU A 303 -10.10 3.15 22.49
C GLU A 303 -10.81 4.13 21.54
N THR A 304 -11.04 5.38 21.97
CA THR A 304 -11.76 6.38 21.16
C THR A 304 -10.99 6.87 19.93
N ILE A 305 -9.70 6.54 19.80
CA ILE A 305 -8.92 6.75 18.56
C ILE A 305 -9.57 5.97 17.40
N GLY A 306 -9.99 4.73 17.66
CA GLY A 306 -10.66 3.85 16.70
C GLY A 306 -9.87 3.70 15.39
N GLN A 307 -10.59 3.78 14.26
CA GLN A 307 -9.99 3.76 12.91
C GLN A 307 -9.57 5.14 12.38
N SER A 308 -9.84 6.22 13.14
CA SER A 308 -9.73 7.61 12.66
C SER A 308 -10.39 7.82 11.27
N ILE A 309 -9.60 8.16 10.24
CA ILE A 309 -10.04 8.33 8.84
C ILE A 309 -9.99 7.04 7.99
N PHE A 310 -9.44 5.94 8.52
CA PHE A 310 -9.01 4.76 7.76
C PHE A 310 -9.97 3.57 7.83
N LEU A 311 -9.63 2.51 7.09
CA LEU A 311 -10.34 1.25 6.92
C LEU A 311 -10.74 0.57 8.23
N ASN A 312 -9.81 0.49 9.17
CA ASN A 312 -9.90 -0.22 10.44
C ASN A 312 -8.85 0.35 11.43
N ARG A 313 -8.74 -0.23 12.62
CA ARG A 313 -7.72 0.15 13.62
C ARG A 313 -6.29 -0.12 13.17
N ALA A 314 -6.05 -1.14 12.34
CA ALA A 314 -4.69 -1.55 11.94
C ALA A 314 -3.95 -0.42 11.21
N ALA A 315 -4.63 0.32 10.33
CA ALA A 315 -4.06 1.51 9.70
C ALA A 315 -3.50 2.54 10.71
N VAL A 316 -4.19 2.73 11.84
CA VAL A 316 -3.74 3.64 12.92
C VAL A 316 -2.59 3.03 13.71
N LYS A 317 -2.53 1.70 13.89
CA LYS A 317 -1.34 1.04 14.45
C LYS A 317 -0.09 1.30 13.60
N MET A 318 -0.20 1.16 12.28
CA MET A 318 0.95 1.44 11.40
C MET A 318 1.34 2.90 11.43
N ALA A 319 0.37 3.83 11.52
CA ALA A 319 0.64 5.25 11.67
C ALA A 319 1.34 5.61 13.01
N ASN A 320 0.97 4.91 14.08
CA ASN A 320 1.56 5.00 15.42
C ASN A 320 2.99 4.45 15.41
N ILE A 321 3.20 3.22 14.91
CA ILE A 321 4.53 2.58 14.80
C ILE A 321 5.46 3.41 13.92
N ASP A 322 5.01 3.84 12.73
CA ASP A 322 5.80 4.70 11.84
C ASP A 322 6.15 6.04 12.49
N CYS A 323 5.28 6.62 13.33
CA CYS A 323 5.61 7.85 14.04
C CYS A 323 6.63 7.65 15.16
N VAL A 324 6.46 6.59 15.98
CA VAL A 324 7.38 6.25 17.08
C VAL A 324 8.76 5.94 16.53
N PHE A 325 8.86 5.07 15.53
CA PHE A 325 10.11 4.65 14.89
C PHE A 325 10.60 5.64 13.82
N GLU A 326 10.61 6.93 14.14
CA GLU A 326 11.28 8.03 13.39
C GLU A 326 10.93 8.11 11.89
N ARG A 327 9.73 7.69 11.50
CA ARG A 327 9.27 7.55 10.11
C ARG A 327 10.09 6.57 9.27
N MET A 328 10.81 5.61 9.86
CA MET A 328 11.65 4.66 9.12
C MET A 328 10.88 3.77 8.14
N PHE A 329 9.56 3.65 8.29
CA PHE A 329 8.72 2.92 7.33
C PHE A 329 8.30 3.78 6.14
N THR A 330 7.91 5.03 6.36
CA THR A 330 7.46 5.94 5.28
C THR A 330 8.57 6.80 4.67
N ASP A 331 9.71 6.95 5.32
CA ASP A 331 10.95 7.59 4.85
C ASP A 331 12.18 6.75 5.26
N PRO A 332 12.35 5.53 4.68
CA PRO A 332 13.42 4.62 5.01
C PRO A 332 14.78 5.21 4.62
N LYS A 333 15.80 4.97 5.45
CA LYS A 333 17.14 5.55 5.29
C LYS A 333 18.25 4.50 5.29
N THR A 334 19.32 4.80 4.57
CA THR A 334 20.55 4.02 4.61
C THR A 334 21.20 4.08 6.00
N PRO A 335 21.67 2.97 6.57
CA PRO A 335 22.19 2.96 7.95
C PRO A 335 23.37 3.93 8.19
N ASN A 336 24.30 4.01 7.22
CA ASN A 336 25.62 4.61 7.43
C ASN A 336 25.65 6.13 7.19
N ASP A 337 24.88 6.62 6.21
CA ASP A 337 24.92 8.01 5.75
C ASP A 337 23.55 8.72 5.74
N GLN A 338 22.51 8.07 6.27
CA GLN A 338 21.17 8.62 6.52
C GLN A 338 20.50 9.27 5.28
N ARG A 339 20.90 8.84 4.08
CA ARG A 339 20.23 9.20 2.82
C ARG A 339 18.97 8.36 2.66
N SER A 340 18.01 8.82 1.86
CA SER A 340 16.82 8.01 1.58
C SER A 340 17.21 6.71 0.88
N LEU A 341 16.63 5.59 1.32
CA LEU A 341 16.79 4.27 0.69
C LEU A 341 16.04 4.18 -0.65
N VAL A 342 15.13 5.12 -0.91
CA VAL A 342 14.36 5.23 -2.15
C VAL A 342 15.15 6.05 -3.17
N GLN A 343 15.54 5.43 -4.29
CA GLN A 343 16.24 6.12 -5.37
C GLN A 343 15.29 7.07 -6.13
N SER A 344 15.81 8.18 -6.66
CA SER A 344 14.98 9.25 -7.24
C SER A 344 14.22 8.87 -8.53
N ASP A 345 14.56 7.73 -9.16
CA ASP A 345 13.82 7.20 -10.30
C ASP A 345 12.91 6.00 -9.95
N GLU A 346 12.95 5.46 -8.73
CA GLU A 346 12.17 4.28 -8.33
C GLU A 346 10.97 4.60 -7.41
N PRO A 347 9.88 3.80 -7.47
CA PRO A 347 8.81 3.82 -6.49
C PRO A 347 9.28 3.59 -5.06
N PHE A 348 8.53 4.14 -4.09
CA PHE A 348 8.51 3.54 -2.77
C PHE A 348 7.79 2.17 -2.84
N TYR A 349 8.56 1.11 -3.09
CA TYR A 349 8.08 -0.26 -3.08
C TYR A 349 7.88 -0.78 -1.64
N PHE A 350 6.71 -1.34 -1.35
CA PHE A 350 6.40 -2.02 -0.08
C PHE A 350 5.60 -3.31 -0.29
N ALA A 351 5.60 -4.21 0.68
CA ALA A 351 4.70 -5.35 0.73
C ALA A 351 3.89 -5.40 2.04
N ASP A 352 2.66 -5.92 1.96
CA ASP A 352 1.72 -6.07 3.09
C ASP A 352 1.15 -7.50 3.07
N ILE A 353 1.61 -8.35 3.99
CA ILE A 353 1.38 -9.80 3.97
C ILE A 353 0.49 -10.26 5.14
N CYS A 354 -0.37 -11.25 4.90
CA CYS A 354 -1.44 -11.69 5.81
C CYS A 354 -2.36 -10.53 6.26
N ALA A 355 -2.48 -9.49 5.43
CA ALA A 355 -2.89 -8.15 5.86
C ALA A 355 -4.34 -7.76 5.50
N GLY A 356 -5.16 -8.68 4.98
CA GLY A 356 -6.57 -8.40 4.69
C GLY A 356 -7.32 -7.90 5.94
N PRO A 357 -8.10 -6.81 5.85
CA PRO A 357 -8.62 -6.19 4.63
C PRO A 357 -7.74 -5.08 4.01
N GLY A 358 -6.51 -4.85 4.49
CA GLY A 358 -5.53 -3.91 3.91
C GLY A 358 -5.27 -2.63 4.72
N GLY A 359 -5.35 -2.70 6.05
CA GLY A 359 -5.24 -1.51 6.91
C GLY A 359 -3.88 -0.81 6.84
N PHE A 360 -2.78 -1.57 6.97
CA PHE A 360 -1.42 -1.02 6.91
C PHE A 360 -1.13 -0.40 5.52
N SER A 361 -1.51 -1.10 4.44
CA SER A 361 -1.48 -0.58 3.07
C SER A 361 -2.19 0.77 2.90
N GLU A 362 -3.40 0.95 3.44
CA GLU A 362 -4.10 2.23 3.29
C GLU A 362 -3.33 3.39 3.97
N TYR A 363 -2.72 3.17 5.13
CA TYR A 363 -1.87 4.18 5.78
C TYR A 363 -0.68 4.58 4.89
N ILE A 364 0.06 3.59 4.39
CA ILE A 364 1.22 3.83 3.53
C ILE A 364 0.82 4.56 2.24
N LEU A 365 -0.28 4.15 1.59
CA LEU A 365 -0.79 4.77 0.37
C LEU A 365 -1.40 6.15 0.62
N TRP A 366 -1.90 6.44 1.83
CA TRP A 366 -2.29 7.80 2.23
C TRP A 366 -1.08 8.69 2.42
N LYS A 367 -0.01 8.19 3.06
CA LYS A 367 1.21 8.97 3.33
C LYS A 367 2.09 9.19 2.09
N LYS A 368 2.13 8.23 1.16
CA LYS A 368 3.00 8.24 -0.04
C LYS A 368 2.28 8.52 -1.36
N GLN A 369 0.94 8.41 -1.39
CA GLN A 369 0.10 8.62 -2.58
C GLN A 369 0.60 7.80 -3.79
N TRP A 370 0.44 8.32 -5.01
CA TRP A 370 0.76 7.62 -6.26
C TRP A 370 2.24 7.21 -6.43
N ARG A 371 3.14 7.70 -5.58
CA ARG A 371 4.60 7.39 -5.59
C ARG A 371 4.96 6.06 -4.93
N ALA A 372 4.03 5.43 -4.23
CA ALA A 372 4.23 4.08 -3.68
C ALA A 372 3.68 2.99 -4.61
N LYS A 373 4.38 1.85 -4.66
CA LYS A 373 3.91 0.59 -5.27
C LYS A 373 3.79 -0.44 -4.15
N GLY A 374 2.58 -0.89 -3.87
CA GLY A 374 2.33 -1.92 -2.86
C GLY A 374 2.07 -3.29 -3.47
N PHE A 375 2.61 -4.34 -2.86
CA PHE A 375 2.29 -5.73 -3.16
C PHE A 375 1.54 -6.35 -1.98
N GLY A 376 0.32 -6.84 -2.21
CA GLY A 376 -0.50 -7.47 -1.18
C GLY A 376 -0.49 -8.98 -1.29
N PHE A 377 -0.36 -9.70 -0.18
CA PHE A 377 -0.53 -11.16 -0.15
C PHE A 377 -1.37 -11.57 1.06
N THR A 378 -2.55 -12.15 0.83
CA THR A 378 -3.48 -12.55 1.91
C THR A 378 -4.41 -13.67 1.43
N LEU A 379 -4.96 -14.45 2.37
CA LEU A 379 -5.97 -15.46 2.07
C LEU A 379 -7.21 -14.84 1.43
N LYS A 380 -7.72 -15.46 0.36
CA LYS A 380 -8.96 -15.06 -0.31
C LYS A 380 -10.21 -15.24 0.55
N GLY A 381 -11.29 -14.58 0.12
CA GLY A 381 -12.63 -14.72 0.70
C GLY A 381 -12.86 -13.70 1.83
N ASN A 382 -13.17 -14.18 3.03
CA ASN A 382 -13.51 -13.30 4.16
C ASN A 382 -12.31 -12.45 4.64
N SER A 383 -11.09 -12.93 4.43
CA SER A 383 -9.82 -12.30 4.84
C SER A 383 -9.09 -11.59 3.68
N ASP A 384 -9.82 -11.23 2.62
CA ASP A 384 -9.28 -10.63 1.40
C ASP A 384 -9.17 -9.10 1.48
N PHE A 385 -8.38 -8.48 0.60
CA PHE A 385 -8.18 -7.03 0.54
C PHE A 385 -9.46 -6.30 0.13
N ALA A 386 -10.04 -5.55 1.07
CA ALA A 386 -11.22 -4.73 0.82
C ALA A 386 -10.85 -3.40 0.14
N LEU A 387 -10.13 -3.44 -0.99
CA LEU A 387 -9.62 -2.24 -1.68
C LEU A 387 -10.72 -1.23 -2.01
N HIS A 388 -11.95 -1.68 -2.23
CA HIS A 388 -13.14 -0.82 -2.45
C HIS A 388 -13.54 0.02 -1.23
N LYS A 389 -13.04 -0.31 -0.03
CA LYS A 389 -13.22 0.43 1.24
C LYS A 389 -12.05 1.36 1.58
N PHE A 390 -10.97 1.38 0.79
CA PHE A 390 -9.90 2.39 0.93
C PHE A 390 -10.48 3.75 0.50
N LEU A 391 -10.41 4.74 1.40
CA LEU A 391 -10.92 6.10 1.22
C LEU A 391 -9.83 7.17 1.40
N ALA A 392 -8.73 6.85 2.09
CA ALA A 392 -7.64 7.79 2.39
C ALA A 392 -6.43 7.64 1.46
N GLY A 393 -6.02 6.41 1.15
CA GLY A 393 -4.92 6.12 0.23
C GLY A 393 -5.35 6.00 -1.23
N ALA A 394 -4.37 5.92 -2.15
CA ALA A 394 -4.58 5.60 -3.56
C ALA A 394 -4.48 4.07 -3.79
N PRO A 395 -5.59 3.31 -3.80
CA PRO A 395 -5.55 1.85 -3.96
C PRO A 395 -5.11 1.41 -5.37
N GLU A 396 -5.06 2.31 -6.35
CA GLU A 396 -4.74 1.97 -7.73
C GLU A 396 -3.28 1.56 -7.92
N THR A 397 -2.36 1.96 -7.03
CA THR A 397 -0.96 1.51 -7.03
C THR A 397 -0.68 0.35 -6.07
N PHE A 398 -1.74 -0.27 -5.53
CA PHE A 398 -1.68 -1.51 -4.74
C PHE A 398 -2.03 -2.73 -5.59
N ASP A 399 -1.32 -3.83 -5.39
CA ASP A 399 -1.34 -4.99 -6.29
C ASP A 399 -1.47 -6.30 -5.48
N PRO A 400 -2.71 -6.79 -5.25
CA PRO A 400 -2.95 -8.08 -4.62
C PRO A 400 -2.47 -9.24 -5.50
N TYR A 401 -1.72 -10.15 -4.89
CA TYR A 401 -1.18 -11.35 -5.50
C TYR A 401 -1.49 -12.55 -4.59
N TYR A 402 -1.96 -13.67 -5.16
CA TYR A 402 -2.46 -14.81 -4.38
C TYR A 402 -1.63 -16.08 -4.58
N GLY A 403 -0.39 -15.94 -5.07
CA GLY A 403 0.56 -17.03 -5.24
C GLY A 403 0.42 -17.74 -6.58
N VAL A 404 0.50 -19.06 -6.59
CA VAL A 404 0.42 -19.86 -7.83
C VAL A 404 -0.95 -19.65 -8.49
N LYS A 405 -0.95 -19.38 -9.80
CA LYS A 405 -2.12 -18.92 -10.60
C LYS A 405 -2.47 -17.43 -10.43
N ASP A 406 -1.55 -16.62 -9.91
CA ASP A 406 -1.62 -15.15 -9.90
C ASP A 406 -2.88 -14.60 -9.21
N ILE A 407 -3.86 -14.11 -9.99
CA ILE A 407 -5.13 -13.58 -9.50
C ILE A 407 -6.12 -14.68 -9.10
N ASP A 408 -5.91 -15.92 -9.53
CA ASP A 408 -6.74 -17.10 -9.26
C ASP A 408 -6.18 -18.02 -8.15
N GLY A 409 -5.01 -17.70 -7.58
CA GLY A 409 -4.43 -18.40 -6.43
C GLY A 409 -5.26 -18.25 -5.14
N ASP A 410 -4.82 -18.86 -4.03
CA ASP A 410 -5.55 -18.84 -2.74
C ASP A 410 -5.00 -17.86 -1.71
N GLY A 411 -3.74 -17.45 -1.84
CA GLY A 411 -3.05 -16.58 -0.87
C GLY A 411 -2.65 -17.29 0.43
N ASP A 412 -2.55 -18.62 0.44
CA ASP A 412 -2.06 -19.38 1.61
C ASP A 412 -0.54 -19.21 1.76
N ILE A 413 -0.11 -18.53 2.83
CA ILE A 413 1.30 -18.27 3.13
C ILE A 413 2.05 -19.49 3.66
N PHE A 414 1.35 -20.56 4.07
CA PHE A 414 1.99 -21.79 4.52
C PHE A 414 2.59 -22.58 3.35
N LYS A 415 2.10 -22.36 2.12
CA LYS A 415 2.55 -23.04 0.91
C LYS A 415 3.80 -22.39 0.35
N SER A 416 4.94 -23.09 0.40
CA SER A 416 6.21 -22.56 -0.10
C SER A 416 6.14 -22.16 -1.59
N GLU A 417 5.40 -22.90 -2.41
CA GLU A 417 5.12 -22.57 -3.83
C GLU A 417 4.47 -21.18 -4.03
N ASN A 418 3.66 -20.72 -3.07
CA ASN A 418 3.08 -19.38 -3.08
C ASN A 418 4.10 -18.30 -2.66
N ILE A 419 5.00 -18.62 -1.72
CA ILE A 419 6.10 -17.74 -1.30
C ILE A 419 7.07 -17.53 -2.47
N ASP A 420 7.44 -18.61 -3.17
CA ASP A 420 8.29 -18.56 -4.36
C ASP A 420 7.62 -17.77 -5.50
N ALA A 421 6.32 -17.98 -5.74
CA ALA A 421 5.56 -17.20 -6.72
C ALA A 421 5.56 -15.69 -6.39
N LEU A 422 5.31 -15.33 -5.12
CA LEU A 422 5.36 -13.94 -4.66
C LEU A 422 6.77 -13.34 -4.79
N GLN A 423 7.82 -14.10 -4.42
CA GLN A 423 9.21 -13.67 -4.56
C GLN A 423 9.54 -13.36 -6.03
N ASN A 424 9.17 -14.27 -6.94
CA ASN A 424 9.37 -14.07 -8.38
C ASN A 424 8.59 -12.86 -8.92
N TYR A 425 7.34 -12.65 -8.46
CA TYR A 425 6.53 -11.49 -8.84
C TYR A 425 7.14 -10.16 -8.38
N VAL A 426 7.55 -10.08 -7.11
CA VAL A 426 8.21 -8.89 -6.55
C VAL A 426 9.55 -8.64 -7.23
N ASN A 427 10.37 -9.67 -7.44
CA ASN A 427 11.66 -9.56 -8.13
C ASN A 427 11.50 -9.02 -9.56
N LYS A 428 10.49 -9.49 -10.30
CA LYS A 428 10.15 -8.98 -11.64
C LYS A 428 9.71 -7.51 -11.62
N CYS A 429 8.94 -7.10 -10.62
CA CYS A 429 8.43 -5.72 -10.49
C CYS A 429 9.45 -4.72 -9.90
N THR A 430 10.48 -5.20 -9.20
CA THR A 430 11.51 -4.39 -8.51
C THR A 430 12.91 -4.49 -9.13
N LYS A 431 13.05 -5.16 -10.28
CA LYS A 431 14.34 -5.44 -10.95
C LYS A 431 15.35 -6.16 -10.04
N LEU A 432 14.90 -7.20 -9.36
CA LEU A 432 15.67 -8.02 -8.38
C LEU A 432 16.11 -7.30 -7.09
N ASN A 433 15.79 -6.02 -6.91
CA ASN A 433 16.16 -5.29 -5.70
C ASN A 433 15.34 -5.70 -4.46
N GLY A 434 14.06 -6.04 -4.63
CA GLY A 434 13.11 -6.24 -3.53
C GLY A 434 12.48 -4.93 -3.02
N VAL A 435 11.53 -5.07 -2.08
CA VAL A 435 10.79 -3.94 -1.48
C VAL A 435 11.60 -3.22 -0.40
N HIS A 436 11.28 -1.95 -0.11
CA HIS A 436 11.93 -1.17 0.97
C HIS A 436 11.47 -1.61 2.35
N ILE A 437 10.18 -1.92 2.49
CA ILE A 437 9.58 -2.42 3.71
C ILE A 437 8.66 -3.61 3.42
N VAL A 438 8.62 -4.55 4.37
CA VAL A 438 7.55 -5.55 4.48
C VAL A 438 6.79 -5.28 5.77
N MET A 439 5.46 -5.39 5.71
CA MET A 439 4.56 -5.27 6.86
C MET A 439 3.69 -6.52 6.96
N ALA A 440 3.37 -6.95 8.18
CA ALA A 440 2.57 -8.15 8.41
C ALA A 440 1.69 -8.00 9.67
N ASP A 441 0.37 -8.17 9.54
CA ASP A 441 -0.61 -8.08 10.65
C ASP A 441 -1.35 -9.41 10.90
N GLY A 442 -0.73 -10.53 10.53
CA GLY A 442 -1.37 -11.85 10.49
C GLY A 442 -1.95 -12.32 11.82
N GLY A 443 -3.09 -12.99 11.73
CA GLY A 443 -3.75 -13.67 12.84
C GLY A 443 -5.07 -14.31 12.39
N PHE A 444 -5.61 -15.19 13.22
CA PHE A 444 -6.89 -15.88 13.01
C PHE A 444 -7.63 -15.98 14.36
N SER A 445 -8.91 -16.37 14.33
CA SER A 445 -9.67 -16.53 15.57
C SER A 445 -9.19 -17.77 16.34
N VAL A 446 -9.02 -17.61 17.65
CA VAL A 446 -8.62 -18.64 18.62
C VAL A 446 -9.60 -18.69 19.79
N GLU A 447 -10.88 -18.42 19.48
CA GLU A 447 -11.98 -18.27 20.43
C GLU A 447 -12.11 -19.50 21.35
N GLY A 448 -11.94 -19.27 22.66
CA GLY A 448 -11.90 -20.33 23.69
C GLY A 448 -10.57 -21.09 23.78
N GLN A 449 -9.51 -20.60 23.15
CA GLN A 449 -8.13 -21.11 23.16
C GLN A 449 -7.07 -19.99 23.20
N GLU A 450 -7.45 -18.80 23.69
CA GLU A 450 -6.65 -17.57 23.71
C GLU A 450 -5.29 -17.75 24.41
N ASN A 451 -5.23 -18.56 25.47
CA ASN A 451 -4.01 -18.84 26.23
C ASN A 451 -2.93 -19.55 25.38
N ILE A 452 -3.31 -20.34 24.36
CA ILE A 452 -2.37 -21.06 23.48
C ILE A 452 -2.20 -20.40 22.10
N GLN A 453 -2.61 -19.14 21.94
CA GLN A 453 -2.54 -18.40 20.68
C GLN A 453 -1.14 -18.38 20.05
N GLU A 454 -0.08 -18.32 20.86
CA GLU A 454 1.32 -18.42 20.40
C GLU A 454 1.59 -19.74 19.69
N ILE A 455 1.29 -20.87 20.35
CA ILE A 455 1.52 -22.23 19.85
C ILE A 455 0.72 -22.46 18.55
N LEU A 456 -0.53 -21.98 18.50
CA LEU A 456 -1.36 -22.05 17.30
C LEU A 456 -0.78 -21.18 16.15
N SER A 457 -0.19 -20.02 16.47
CA SER A 457 0.33 -19.06 15.49
C SER A 457 1.77 -19.35 15.01
N LYS A 458 2.45 -20.37 15.55
CA LYS A 458 3.88 -20.64 15.31
C LYS A 458 4.27 -20.72 13.82
N GLN A 459 3.47 -21.39 12.98
CA GLN A 459 3.75 -21.49 11.54
C GLN A 459 3.50 -20.14 10.82
N LEU A 460 2.57 -19.32 11.33
CA LEU A 460 2.29 -17.99 10.80
C LEU A 460 3.39 -16.98 11.14
N TYR A 461 4.01 -17.08 12.32
CA TYR A 461 5.23 -16.32 12.63
C TYR A 461 6.35 -16.69 11.64
N LEU A 462 6.66 -17.99 11.52
CA LEU A 462 7.68 -18.51 10.61
C LEU A 462 7.45 -18.06 9.16
N CYS A 463 6.25 -18.24 8.61
CA CYS A 463 5.98 -17.94 7.20
C CYS A 463 5.95 -16.45 6.89
N GLN A 464 5.53 -15.58 7.83
CA GLN A 464 5.65 -14.14 7.66
C GLN A 464 7.13 -13.71 7.66
N PHE A 465 7.96 -14.28 8.55
CA PHE A 465 9.40 -13.99 8.61
C PHE A 465 10.12 -14.49 7.34
N LEU A 466 9.89 -15.74 6.94
CA LEU A 466 10.41 -16.35 5.72
C LEU A 466 10.04 -15.55 4.46
N THR A 467 8.78 -15.12 4.36
CA THR A 467 8.30 -14.30 3.23
C THR A 467 9.00 -12.94 3.23
N ALA A 468 9.15 -12.29 4.38
CA ALA A 468 9.87 -11.03 4.49
C ALA A 468 11.34 -11.15 4.06
N LEU A 469 12.06 -12.16 4.55
CA LEU A 469 13.44 -12.46 4.14
C LEU A 469 13.57 -12.83 2.66
N SER A 470 12.48 -13.24 2.01
CA SER A 470 12.45 -13.59 0.58
C SER A 470 12.22 -12.38 -0.34
N ILE A 471 11.56 -11.30 0.12
CA ILE A 471 11.14 -10.19 -0.75
C ILE A 471 11.71 -8.81 -0.38
N LEU A 472 12.31 -8.66 0.81
CA LEU A 472 12.86 -7.41 1.32
C LEU A 472 14.27 -7.12 0.77
N ARG A 473 14.55 -5.85 0.44
CA ARG A 473 15.88 -5.42 -0.03
C ARG A 473 16.91 -5.32 1.11
N PRO A 474 18.21 -5.52 0.85
CA PRO A 474 19.27 -5.20 1.80
C PRO A 474 19.13 -3.75 2.32
N GLY A 475 19.29 -3.55 3.63
CA GLY A 475 19.05 -2.27 4.30
C GLY A 475 17.58 -1.92 4.56
N GLY A 476 16.61 -2.66 4.00
CA GLY A 476 15.18 -2.46 4.20
C GLY A 476 14.66 -2.89 5.59
N HIS A 477 13.41 -2.53 5.91
CA HIS A 477 12.82 -2.73 7.24
C HIS A 477 11.65 -3.72 7.24
N PHE A 478 11.37 -4.35 8.38
CA PHE A 478 10.24 -5.28 8.54
C PHE A 478 9.48 -5.00 9.84
N VAL A 479 8.15 -5.08 9.79
CA VAL A 479 7.27 -5.07 10.97
C VAL A 479 6.32 -6.26 10.90
N CYS A 480 6.24 -7.03 11.98
CA CYS A 480 5.35 -8.18 12.06
C CYS A 480 4.62 -8.25 13.39
N LYS A 481 3.31 -8.46 13.31
CA LYS A 481 2.48 -8.81 14.46
C LYS A 481 2.86 -10.17 15.02
N LEU A 482 2.92 -10.20 16.34
CA LEU A 482 3.12 -11.37 17.18
C LEU A 482 2.11 -11.33 18.34
N PHE A 483 1.98 -12.44 19.05
CA PHE A 483 1.26 -12.51 20.33
C PHE A 483 2.28 -12.74 21.45
N ASP A 484 2.04 -13.70 22.33
CA ASP A 484 3.02 -14.10 23.34
C ASP A 484 4.27 -14.76 22.71
N LEU A 485 5.38 -14.74 23.46
CA LEU A 485 6.73 -15.13 23.04
C LEU A 485 7.44 -15.90 24.17
N PHE A 486 6.75 -16.90 24.73
CA PHE A 486 7.27 -17.71 25.84
C PHE A 486 7.95 -18.99 25.34
N THR A 487 7.55 -19.52 24.18
CA THR A 487 8.11 -20.80 23.68
C THR A 487 9.53 -20.64 23.10
N PRO A 488 10.43 -21.63 23.28
CA PRO A 488 11.72 -21.69 22.59
C PRO A 488 11.64 -21.60 21.07
N PHE A 489 10.55 -22.09 20.47
CA PHE A 489 10.30 -21.96 19.03
C PHE A 489 10.15 -20.48 18.61
N SER A 490 9.26 -19.73 19.29
CA SER A 490 9.06 -18.30 19.00
C SER A 490 10.32 -17.50 19.27
N VAL A 491 10.97 -17.67 20.43
CA VAL A 491 12.19 -16.92 20.75
C VAL A 491 13.35 -17.30 19.81
N GLY A 492 13.41 -18.55 19.35
CA GLY A 492 14.31 -18.97 18.27
C GLY A 492 14.09 -18.20 16.96
N LEU A 493 12.83 -17.95 16.56
CA LEU A 493 12.52 -17.08 15.42
C LEU A 493 12.98 -15.63 15.67
N ILE A 494 12.75 -15.08 16.86
CA ILE A 494 13.20 -13.72 17.21
C ILE A 494 14.74 -13.62 17.17
N TYR A 495 15.46 -14.65 17.64
CA TYR A 495 16.92 -14.72 17.56
C TYR A 495 17.41 -14.73 16.12
N LEU A 496 16.83 -15.55 15.25
CA LEU A 496 17.17 -15.56 13.82
C LEU A 496 16.93 -14.18 13.15
N MET A 497 15.90 -13.44 13.56
CA MET A 497 15.67 -12.08 13.07
C MET A 497 16.67 -11.06 13.66
N TYR A 498 17.00 -11.15 14.95
CA TYR A 498 18.08 -10.38 15.58
C TYR A 498 19.42 -10.59 14.86
N ARG A 499 19.74 -11.83 14.48
CA ARG A 499 20.94 -12.15 13.69
C ARG A 499 20.94 -11.54 12.29
N THR A 500 19.75 -11.36 11.69
CA THR A 500 19.56 -11.03 10.27
C THR A 500 19.27 -9.54 10.00
N PHE A 501 19.11 -8.72 11.03
CA PHE A 501 18.92 -7.26 10.91
C PHE A 501 19.94 -6.52 11.76
N ASN A 502 20.17 -5.23 11.48
CA ASN A 502 21.12 -4.43 12.27
C ASN A 502 20.61 -4.15 13.69
N GLN A 503 19.29 -3.99 13.87
CA GLN A 503 18.63 -3.83 15.17
C GLN A 503 17.24 -4.48 15.12
N ILE A 504 16.76 -5.02 16.25
CA ILE A 504 15.35 -5.39 16.43
C ILE A 504 14.78 -4.77 17.71
N SER A 505 13.45 -4.63 17.77
CA SER A 505 12.72 -4.24 18.99
C SER A 505 11.40 -5.02 19.08
N ILE A 506 11.03 -5.49 20.28
CA ILE A 506 9.70 -6.00 20.61
C ILE A 506 8.91 -4.86 21.25
N HIS A 507 7.85 -4.40 20.59
CA HIS A 507 7.13 -3.19 20.94
C HIS A 507 5.61 -3.41 20.87
N LYS A 508 4.87 -2.98 21.91
CA LYS A 508 3.40 -3.00 21.94
C LYS A 508 2.90 -1.55 21.86
N PRO A 509 2.44 -1.08 20.68
CA PRO A 509 1.99 0.30 20.52
C PRO A 509 0.67 0.53 21.27
N VAL A 510 0.44 1.73 21.80
CA VAL A 510 -0.77 2.13 22.54
C VAL A 510 -2.08 2.00 21.73
N THR A 511 -1.98 1.91 20.40
CA THR A 511 -3.11 1.59 19.50
C THR A 511 -3.54 0.12 19.53
N SER A 512 -2.69 -0.79 20.02
CA SER A 512 -3.07 -2.15 20.40
C SER A 512 -3.90 -2.14 21.68
N ARG A 513 -4.77 -3.14 21.91
CA ARG A 513 -5.59 -3.19 23.13
C ARG A 513 -4.70 -3.66 24.31
N PRO A 514 -4.62 -2.92 25.44
CA PRO A 514 -3.55 -3.14 26.41
C PRO A 514 -3.67 -4.45 27.22
N ALA A 515 -4.86 -5.04 27.28
CA ALA A 515 -5.11 -6.33 27.96
C ALA A 515 -4.89 -7.58 27.07
N ASN A 516 -4.53 -7.43 25.79
CA ASN A 516 -4.25 -8.57 24.91
C ASN A 516 -2.74 -8.78 24.69
N SER A 517 -2.37 -9.98 24.26
CA SER A 517 -0.99 -10.41 24.02
C SER A 517 -0.36 -9.81 22.76
N GLU A 518 -1.12 -9.08 21.93
CA GLU A 518 -0.67 -8.55 20.65
C GLU A 518 0.49 -7.56 20.82
N ARG A 519 1.59 -7.82 20.14
CA ARG A 519 2.82 -7.01 20.11
C ARG A 519 3.43 -7.07 18.70
N TYR A 520 4.45 -6.27 18.43
CA TYR A 520 5.10 -6.23 17.12
C TYR A 520 6.61 -6.42 17.28
N ILE A 521 7.21 -7.26 16.43
CA ILE A 521 8.65 -7.18 16.18
C ILE A 521 8.89 -6.10 15.10
N ILE A 522 9.81 -5.20 15.41
CA ILE A 522 10.31 -4.15 14.53
C ILE A 522 11.76 -4.49 14.17
N CYS A 523 12.03 -4.74 12.90
CA CYS A 523 13.34 -5.13 12.39
C CYS A 523 13.92 -4.02 11.50
N LYS A 524 15.05 -3.43 11.89
CA LYS A 524 15.66 -2.28 11.22
C LYS A 524 16.89 -2.71 10.42
N SER A 525 16.79 -2.57 9.10
CA SER A 525 17.84 -2.77 8.10
C SER A 525 18.35 -4.20 7.99
N LEU A 526 17.80 -4.91 6.99
CA LEU A 526 18.16 -6.28 6.61
C LEU A 526 19.64 -6.39 6.22
N ARG A 527 20.33 -7.35 6.83
CA ARG A 527 21.70 -7.74 6.53
C ARG A 527 21.76 -8.66 5.32
N GLY A 528 22.54 -8.28 4.31
CA GLY A 528 22.66 -9.05 3.06
C GLY A 528 23.53 -10.31 3.18
N ASP A 529 24.45 -10.35 4.13
CA ASP A 529 25.46 -11.42 4.32
C ASP A 529 24.88 -12.71 4.92
N VAL A 530 23.87 -12.60 5.79
CA VAL A 530 23.27 -13.74 6.51
C VAL A 530 21.86 -14.12 6.04
N ARG A 531 21.21 -13.26 5.23
CA ARG A 531 19.82 -13.44 4.78
C ARG A 531 19.54 -14.84 4.24
N ASP A 532 20.36 -15.31 3.29
CA ASP A 532 20.01 -16.49 2.50
C ASP A 532 20.20 -17.82 3.24
N VAL A 533 21.13 -17.88 4.21
CA VAL A 533 21.25 -19.03 5.12
C VAL A 533 19.99 -19.14 5.98
N VAL A 534 19.62 -18.05 6.66
CA VAL A 534 18.44 -18.02 7.55
C VAL A 534 17.14 -18.24 6.78
N ARG A 535 17.00 -17.64 5.59
CA ARG A 535 15.85 -17.84 4.69
C ARG A 535 15.73 -19.31 4.27
N THR A 536 16.83 -19.96 3.91
CA THR A 536 16.83 -21.39 3.50
C THR A 536 16.47 -22.30 4.68
N TYR A 537 17.03 -22.04 5.86
CA TYR A 537 16.69 -22.77 7.09
C TYR A 537 15.20 -22.63 7.46
N MET A 538 14.64 -21.40 7.43
CA MET A 538 13.22 -21.17 7.66
C MET A 538 12.31 -21.88 6.63
N TYR A 539 12.76 -21.98 5.38
CA TYR A 539 12.07 -22.71 4.31
C TYR A 539 12.01 -24.22 4.60
N GLU A 540 13.11 -24.81 5.06
CA GLU A 540 13.18 -26.21 5.49
C GLU A 540 12.28 -26.48 6.71
N ILE A 541 12.26 -25.59 7.70
CA ILE A 541 11.35 -25.70 8.86
C ILE A 541 9.88 -25.63 8.41
N ASN A 542 9.52 -24.79 7.43
CA ASN A 542 8.15 -24.74 6.93
C ASN A 542 7.75 -26.02 6.18
N ALA A 543 8.68 -26.62 5.42
CA ALA A 543 8.45 -27.93 4.81
C ALA A 543 8.21 -29.02 5.87
N LEU A 544 8.94 -28.99 7.00
CA LEU A 544 8.72 -29.90 8.12
C LEU A 544 7.36 -29.65 8.81
N GLN A 545 6.99 -28.40 9.11
CA GLN A 545 5.67 -28.11 9.72
C GLN A 545 4.50 -28.51 8.81
N ASN A 546 4.62 -28.32 7.49
CA ASN A 546 3.60 -28.82 6.55
C ASN A 546 3.56 -30.36 6.50
N LYS A 547 4.71 -31.04 6.52
CA LYS A 547 4.79 -32.52 6.58
C LYS A 547 4.10 -33.10 7.82
N TYR A 548 4.24 -32.44 8.97
CA TYR A 548 3.72 -32.88 10.27
C TYR A 548 2.37 -32.22 10.66
N ARG A 549 1.76 -31.43 9.77
CA ARG A 549 0.55 -30.64 10.04
C ARG A 549 -0.62 -31.51 10.54
N ASP A 550 -0.84 -32.62 9.85
CA ASP A 550 -1.92 -33.58 10.07
C ASP A 550 -1.43 -34.87 10.76
N ASP A 551 -0.20 -34.90 11.27
CA ASP A 551 0.39 -36.07 11.94
C ASP A 551 -0.24 -36.28 13.33
N THR A 552 -0.74 -37.50 13.57
CA THR A 552 -1.34 -37.93 14.83
C THR A 552 -0.34 -38.57 15.79
N GLU A 553 0.87 -38.91 15.34
CA GLU A 553 1.90 -39.65 16.09
C GLU A 553 2.91 -38.73 16.81
N TYR A 554 2.45 -37.56 17.29
CA TYR A 554 3.19 -36.66 18.19
C TYR A 554 4.47 -36.00 17.60
N ASN A 555 4.56 -35.76 16.28
CA ASN A 555 5.66 -34.99 15.71
C ASN A 555 5.29 -33.51 15.51
N ASP A 556 6.06 -32.60 16.11
CA ASP A 556 6.01 -31.16 15.88
C ASP A 556 7.39 -30.53 16.18
N VAL A 557 7.71 -29.39 15.56
CA VAL A 557 9.00 -28.69 15.72
C VAL A 557 8.99 -27.89 17.02
N GLN A 558 9.59 -28.40 18.09
CA GLN A 558 9.57 -27.79 19.43
C GLN A 558 10.60 -26.67 19.61
N SER A 559 11.75 -26.76 18.94
CA SER A 559 12.69 -25.64 18.83
C SER A 559 13.46 -25.67 17.52
N ILE A 560 13.99 -24.50 17.15
CA ILE A 560 14.80 -24.24 15.96
C ILE A 560 16.13 -23.53 16.29
N VAL A 561 16.38 -23.25 17.58
CA VAL A 561 17.68 -22.78 18.10
C VAL A 561 17.92 -23.48 19.46
N PRO A 562 19.13 -23.99 19.76
CA PRO A 562 19.42 -24.67 21.02
C PRO A 562 19.45 -23.67 22.19
N MET A 563 18.94 -24.08 23.37
CA MET A 563 18.86 -23.19 24.53
C MET A 563 20.22 -22.69 25.05
N ASN A 564 21.30 -23.43 24.82
CA ASN A 564 22.66 -22.98 25.14
C ASN A 564 23.15 -21.87 24.19
N ILE A 565 22.64 -21.78 22.95
CA ILE A 565 22.92 -20.65 22.05
C ILE A 565 22.07 -19.45 22.47
N LEU A 566 20.78 -19.65 22.75
CA LEU A 566 19.88 -18.56 23.17
C LEU A 566 20.31 -17.93 24.52
N LYS A 567 20.64 -18.74 25.54
CA LYS A 567 21.16 -18.26 26.83
C LYS A 567 22.62 -17.81 26.76
N GLY A 568 23.40 -18.28 25.78
CA GLY A 568 24.79 -17.88 25.57
C GLY A 568 24.97 -16.45 25.03
N ASN A 569 23.91 -15.86 24.47
CA ASN A 569 23.83 -14.42 24.23
C ASN A 569 23.02 -13.77 25.36
N GLU A 570 23.69 -13.50 26.47
CA GLU A 570 23.09 -12.97 27.71
C GLU A 570 22.24 -11.72 27.44
N LYS A 571 22.76 -10.76 26.66
CA LYS A 571 22.05 -9.53 26.28
C LYS A 571 20.74 -9.79 25.55
N PHE A 572 20.72 -10.72 24.59
CA PHE A 572 19.50 -11.10 23.88
C PHE A 572 18.52 -11.81 24.82
N TYR A 573 19.00 -12.75 25.64
CA TYR A 573 18.18 -13.51 26.58
C TYR A 573 17.52 -12.60 27.63
N GLU A 574 18.29 -11.73 28.27
CA GLU A 574 17.80 -10.72 29.21
C GLU A 574 16.81 -9.76 28.54
N TYR A 575 17.11 -9.29 27.32
CA TYR A 575 16.19 -8.40 26.59
C TYR A 575 14.82 -9.06 26.36
N ILE A 576 14.78 -10.32 25.92
CA ILE A 576 13.53 -11.05 25.71
C ILE A 576 12.80 -11.30 27.04
N ARG A 577 13.50 -11.75 28.09
CA ARG A 577 12.89 -12.00 29.42
C ARG A 577 12.32 -10.73 30.03
N ASN A 578 13.07 -9.63 30.00
CA ASN A 578 12.62 -8.32 30.49
C ASN A 578 11.43 -7.79 29.67
N SER A 579 11.45 -7.93 28.34
CA SER A 579 10.32 -7.54 27.48
C SER A 579 9.06 -8.34 27.79
N ASN A 580 9.17 -9.66 27.99
CA ASN A 580 8.05 -10.52 28.36
C ASN A 580 7.49 -10.17 29.75
N ASN A 581 8.34 -10.00 30.76
CA ASN A 581 7.93 -9.65 32.11
C ASN A 581 7.21 -8.28 32.14
N GLN A 582 7.79 -7.24 31.53
CA GLN A 582 7.21 -5.90 31.47
C GLN A 582 5.86 -5.85 30.72
N LEU A 583 5.74 -6.57 29.60
CA LEU A 583 4.49 -6.68 28.86
C LEU A 583 3.45 -7.51 29.64
N GLY A 584 3.88 -8.55 30.35
CA GLY A 584 3.04 -9.35 31.24
C GLY A 584 2.46 -8.52 32.39
N ASP A 585 3.29 -7.80 33.14
CA ASP A 585 2.85 -6.88 34.20
C ASP A 585 1.85 -5.84 33.69
N SER A 586 2.11 -5.28 32.51
CA SER A 586 1.21 -4.31 31.87
C SER A 586 -0.13 -4.96 31.49
N GLN A 587 -0.10 -6.18 30.95
CA GLN A 587 -1.30 -6.95 30.61
C GLN A 587 -2.11 -7.33 31.85
N ILE A 588 -1.46 -7.86 32.90
CA ILE A 588 -2.07 -8.20 34.19
C ILE A 588 -2.75 -6.97 34.82
N ARG A 589 -2.08 -5.81 34.83
CA ARG A 589 -2.64 -4.54 35.31
C ARG A 589 -3.90 -4.14 34.54
N ASN A 590 -3.89 -4.33 33.21
CA ASN A 590 -5.03 -4.00 32.36
C ASN A 590 -6.18 -5.03 32.43
N LEU A 591 -5.89 -6.31 32.66
CA LEU A 591 -6.90 -7.33 32.97
C LEU A 591 -7.58 -7.01 34.32
N LYS A 592 -6.79 -6.66 35.35
CA LYS A 592 -7.29 -6.15 36.65
C LYS A 592 -8.13 -4.87 36.47
N LYS A 593 -7.75 -3.94 35.57
CA LYS A 593 -8.56 -2.76 35.21
C LYS A 593 -9.89 -3.14 34.54
N ILE A 594 -9.90 -4.06 33.58
CA ILE A 594 -11.16 -4.52 32.94
C ILE A 594 -12.06 -5.18 33.99
N ARG A 595 -11.52 -6.01 34.90
CA ARG A 595 -12.29 -6.64 35.98
C ARG A 595 -13.00 -5.60 36.86
N ALA A 596 -12.31 -4.55 37.29
CA ALA A 596 -12.92 -3.45 38.05
C ALA A 596 -14.05 -2.75 37.26
N PHE A 597 -13.87 -2.54 35.95
CA PHE A 597 -14.89 -1.92 35.09
C PHE A 597 -16.09 -2.84 34.79
N VAL A 598 -15.93 -4.17 34.85
CA VAL A 598 -17.05 -5.13 34.83
C VAL A 598 -17.81 -5.07 36.16
N SER A 599 -17.11 -5.12 37.29
CA SER A 599 -17.71 -5.01 38.63
C SER A 599 -18.38 -3.66 38.87
N ASN A 600 -17.91 -2.59 38.22
CA ASN A 600 -18.47 -1.24 38.33
C ASN A 600 -18.75 -0.61 36.95
N ALA A 601 -20.02 -0.72 36.52
CA ALA A 601 -20.52 -0.18 35.26
C ALA A 601 -20.50 1.36 35.16
N SER A 602 -20.32 2.08 36.28
CA SER A 602 -20.23 3.56 36.28
C SER A 602 -18.84 4.09 35.94
N LEU A 603 -17.79 3.27 36.08
CA LEU A 603 -16.41 3.66 35.75
C LEU A 603 -16.27 3.97 34.26
N LYS A 604 -15.57 5.07 33.96
CA LYS A 604 -15.17 5.48 32.62
C LYS A 604 -13.83 6.21 32.71
N ASP A 605 -12.91 5.92 31.78
CA ASP A 605 -11.70 6.73 31.63
C ASP A 605 -12.03 8.07 30.95
N TYR A 606 -12.02 9.17 31.71
CA TYR A 606 -12.41 10.49 31.20
C TYR A 606 -11.36 11.11 30.25
N ARG A 607 -10.12 10.61 30.26
CA ARG A 607 -8.98 11.17 29.51
C ARG A 607 -9.04 10.82 28.01
N GLN A 608 -9.88 9.87 27.62
CA GLN A 608 -9.98 9.31 26.26
C GLN A 608 -9.98 10.36 25.13
N ASN A 609 -10.69 11.48 25.28
CA ASN A 609 -10.80 12.49 24.22
C ASN A 609 -9.58 13.42 24.10
N ASP A 610 -8.90 13.71 25.21
CA ASP A 610 -7.62 14.46 25.19
C ASP A 610 -6.53 13.61 24.54
N ILE A 611 -6.37 12.37 25.05
CA ILE A 611 -5.40 11.39 24.53
C ILE A 611 -5.64 11.13 23.04
N ARG A 612 -6.90 10.92 22.59
CA ARG A 612 -7.23 10.85 21.16
C ARG A 612 -6.70 12.05 20.38
N THR A 613 -6.93 13.26 20.87
CA THR A 613 -6.57 14.49 20.16
C THR A 613 -5.04 14.65 20.08
N ARG A 614 -4.34 14.41 21.19
CA ARG A 614 -2.87 14.49 21.27
C ARG A 614 -2.17 13.41 20.44
N CYS A 615 -2.61 12.16 20.52
CA CYS A 615 -2.08 11.07 19.69
C CYS A 615 -2.26 11.35 18.18
N LEU A 616 -3.45 11.76 17.75
CA LEU A 616 -3.68 12.08 16.34
C LEU A 616 -2.85 13.29 15.87
N GLN A 617 -2.67 14.30 16.72
CA GLN A 617 -1.78 15.43 16.43
C GLN A 617 -0.31 15.00 16.31
N PHE A 618 0.20 14.22 17.27
CA PHE A 618 1.58 13.72 17.29
C PHE A 618 1.88 12.83 16.07
N TRP A 619 1.00 11.88 15.76
CA TRP A 619 1.13 11.01 14.58
C TRP A 619 0.87 11.72 13.24
N MET A 620 0.49 13.01 13.26
CA MET A 620 0.13 13.85 12.11
C MET A 620 -1.08 13.34 11.31
N ILE A 621 -2.09 12.77 11.99
CA ILE A 621 -3.33 12.26 11.40
C ILE A 621 -4.45 13.30 11.61
N PRO A 622 -5.17 13.73 10.57
CA PRO A 622 -6.29 14.65 10.73
C PRO A 622 -7.36 14.11 11.68
N ASN A 623 -7.70 14.85 12.75
CA ASN A 623 -8.78 14.50 13.68
C ASN A 623 -10.16 14.85 13.07
N LYS A 624 -10.46 14.25 11.91
CA LYS A 624 -11.74 14.34 11.19
C LYS A 624 -12.37 12.94 11.18
N PRO A 625 -13.71 12.81 11.19
CA PRO A 625 -14.34 11.50 11.06
C PRO A 625 -14.08 10.92 9.67
N ARG A 626 -13.98 9.59 9.55
CA ARG A 626 -13.98 8.89 8.25
C ARG A 626 -15.25 9.23 7.48
N GLN A 627 -15.11 9.97 6.40
CA GLN A 627 -16.21 10.29 5.48
C GLN A 627 -16.06 9.47 4.20
N LYS A 628 -17.18 8.92 3.70
CA LYS A 628 -17.21 8.39 2.34
C LYS A 628 -17.09 9.58 1.38
N PRO A 629 -16.11 9.61 0.45
CA PRO A 629 -16.02 10.69 -0.53
C PRO A 629 -17.35 10.85 -1.28
N LYS A 630 -17.72 12.12 -1.57
CA LYS A 630 -18.77 12.39 -2.55
C LYS A 630 -18.40 11.65 -3.85
N ARG A 631 -19.38 11.02 -4.51
CA ARG A 631 -19.12 10.34 -5.78
C ARG A 631 -18.66 11.38 -6.80
N LEU A 632 -17.38 11.38 -7.11
CA LEU A 632 -16.77 12.32 -8.05
C LEU A 632 -17.33 12.07 -9.45
N MET A 633 -17.96 13.08 -10.04
CA MET A 633 -18.40 13.03 -11.45
C MET A 633 -17.30 13.56 -12.37
N CYS A 634 -17.30 13.08 -13.61
CA CYS A 634 -16.36 13.52 -14.65
C CYS A 634 -16.31 15.06 -14.75
N ASN A 635 -17.49 15.70 -14.81
CA ASN A 635 -17.65 17.15 -14.89
C ASN A 635 -17.10 17.89 -13.65
N ASP A 636 -17.26 17.32 -12.44
CA ASP A 636 -16.79 17.96 -11.21
C ASP A 636 -15.26 18.05 -11.20
N ILE A 637 -14.58 16.95 -11.55
CA ILE A 637 -13.11 16.91 -11.64
C ILE A 637 -12.62 17.74 -12.84
N GLN A 638 -13.30 17.68 -13.99
CA GLN A 638 -12.99 18.54 -15.13
C GLN A 638 -12.98 20.01 -14.70
N ASN A 639 -14.06 20.49 -14.07
CA ASN A 639 -14.18 21.87 -13.64
C ASN A 639 -13.05 22.26 -12.66
N VAL A 640 -12.74 21.40 -11.69
CA VAL A 640 -11.64 21.65 -10.72
C VAL A 640 -10.27 21.71 -11.41
N LEU A 641 -9.91 20.73 -12.24
CA LEU A 641 -8.60 20.67 -12.87
C LEU A 641 -8.42 21.74 -13.95
N PHE A 642 -9.46 22.02 -14.74
CA PHE A 642 -9.39 23.00 -15.82
C PHE A 642 -9.38 24.43 -15.25
N HIS A 643 -10.06 24.69 -14.13
CA HIS A 643 -9.89 25.94 -13.36
C HIS A 643 -8.44 26.11 -12.87
N GLN A 644 -7.78 25.04 -12.39
CA GLN A 644 -6.36 25.09 -11.99
C GLN A 644 -5.38 25.31 -13.16
N LEU A 645 -5.78 25.00 -14.40
CA LEU A 645 -4.99 25.29 -15.61
C LEU A 645 -5.20 26.71 -16.14
N GLY A 646 -6.28 27.38 -15.75
CA GLY A 646 -6.62 28.74 -16.15
C GLY A 646 -7.54 28.85 -17.36
N ASN A 647 -8.19 30.00 -17.48
CA ASN A 647 -9.28 30.24 -18.43
C ASN A 647 -8.89 29.99 -19.89
N GLY A 648 -9.77 29.31 -20.63
CA GLY A 648 -9.59 29.03 -22.07
C GLY A 648 -8.70 27.84 -22.39
N MET A 649 -7.95 27.27 -21.43
CA MET A 649 -7.12 26.08 -21.65
C MET A 649 -7.93 24.85 -22.09
N GLU A 650 -9.23 24.80 -21.79
CA GLU A 650 -10.14 23.75 -22.23
C GLU A 650 -10.16 23.57 -23.76
N ASN A 651 -10.23 24.69 -24.50
CA ASN A 651 -10.31 24.67 -25.96
C ASN A 651 -8.97 24.24 -26.58
N ILE A 652 -7.86 24.60 -25.94
CA ILE A 652 -6.50 24.26 -26.41
C ILE A 652 -6.22 22.78 -26.16
N LEU A 653 -6.59 22.23 -25.00
CA LEU A 653 -6.43 20.81 -24.66
C LEU A 653 -7.31 19.87 -25.47
N CYS A 654 -8.49 20.33 -25.91
CA CYS A 654 -9.40 19.55 -26.75
C CYS A 654 -8.96 19.45 -28.22
N ASN A 655 -7.97 20.23 -28.66
CA ASN A 655 -7.52 20.28 -30.05
C ASN A 655 -6.40 19.28 -30.34
N THR A 656 -6.35 18.80 -31.59
CA THR A 656 -5.16 18.12 -32.12
C THR A 656 -4.06 19.15 -32.40
N PRO A 657 -2.76 18.78 -32.32
CA PRO A 657 -1.67 19.68 -32.72
C PRO A 657 -1.77 20.12 -34.18
N ASN A 658 -1.01 21.14 -34.53
CA ASN A 658 -0.87 21.59 -35.92
C ASN A 658 -0.27 20.47 -36.79
N LEU A 659 -0.85 20.24 -37.97
CA LEU A 659 -0.30 19.26 -38.91
C LEU A 659 1.07 19.71 -39.43
N PHE A 660 2.06 18.82 -39.38
CA PHE A 660 3.38 19.08 -39.95
C PHE A 660 3.32 18.95 -41.49
N LYS A 661 3.28 20.10 -42.15
CA LYS A 661 3.18 20.26 -43.61
C LYS A 661 4.43 20.92 -44.18
N ASN A 662 4.61 20.86 -45.50
CA ASN A 662 5.74 21.49 -46.19
C ASN A 662 5.87 22.99 -45.84
N SER A 663 4.75 23.70 -45.72
CA SER A 663 4.70 25.11 -45.30
C SER A 663 5.33 25.42 -43.93
N VAL A 664 5.46 24.44 -43.03
CA VAL A 664 6.17 24.62 -41.74
C VAL A 664 7.69 24.69 -41.95
N LEU A 665 8.20 23.96 -42.96
CA LEU A 665 9.60 24.00 -43.39
C LEU A 665 9.89 25.32 -44.14
N ASP A 666 9.04 25.63 -45.12
CA ASP A 666 9.17 26.79 -46.01
C ASP A 666 9.17 28.13 -45.24
N GLN A 667 8.35 28.21 -44.17
CA GLN A 667 8.24 29.39 -43.32
C GLN A 667 9.30 29.44 -42.20
N HIS A 668 10.23 28.48 -42.15
CA HIS A 668 11.31 28.38 -41.15
C HIS A 668 10.83 28.47 -39.70
N GLN A 669 9.65 27.91 -39.38
CA GLN A 669 9.03 28.02 -38.05
C GLN A 669 9.89 27.34 -36.96
N ILE A 670 10.64 26.31 -37.31
CA ILE A 670 11.63 25.63 -36.44
C ILE A 670 13.00 26.28 -36.66
N GLN A 671 13.35 27.20 -35.76
CA GLN A 671 14.62 27.95 -35.78
C GLN A 671 15.79 27.18 -35.17
N SER A 672 15.52 26.29 -34.20
CA SER A 672 16.50 25.38 -33.60
C SER A 672 15.85 24.03 -33.33
N LEU A 673 16.51 22.94 -33.75
CA LEU A 673 16.06 21.59 -33.45
C LEU A 673 16.15 21.28 -31.95
N PHE A 674 17.03 21.96 -31.21
CA PHE A 674 17.27 21.71 -29.80
C PHE A 674 16.11 22.14 -28.88
N ASP A 675 15.23 23.02 -29.35
CA ASP A 675 14.03 23.51 -28.62
C ASP A 675 12.89 22.49 -28.57
N TYR A 676 13.05 21.36 -29.26
CA TYR A 676 12.00 20.37 -29.50
C TYR A 676 12.38 18.96 -29.00
N ARG A 677 11.37 18.21 -28.56
CA ARG A 677 11.42 16.76 -28.35
C ARG A 677 10.41 16.10 -29.26
N CYS A 678 10.53 14.80 -29.48
CA CYS A 678 9.59 14.08 -30.32
C CYS A 678 9.37 12.66 -29.85
N THR A 679 8.24 12.07 -30.23
CA THR A 679 7.97 10.65 -30.02
C THR A 679 7.15 10.07 -31.17
N LEU A 680 7.33 8.77 -31.43
CA LEU A 680 6.55 8.05 -32.43
C LEU A 680 5.08 8.03 -32.01
N SER A 681 4.18 8.31 -32.96
CA SER A 681 2.75 8.00 -32.81
C SER A 681 2.50 6.53 -33.17
N LEU A 682 1.71 5.88 -32.33
CA LEU A 682 1.51 4.44 -32.20
C LEU A 682 0.01 4.05 -32.12
N GLY A 683 -0.90 5.03 -31.96
CA GLY A 683 -2.32 4.78 -31.70
C GLY A 683 -3.27 5.89 -32.15
N GLU A 684 -4.34 6.09 -31.40
CA GLU A 684 -5.26 7.23 -31.55
C GLU A 684 -5.19 8.17 -30.34
N PRO A 685 -5.01 9.49 -30.52
CA PRO A 685 -4.87 10.43 -29.42
C PRO A 685 -6.15 10.61 -28.60
N VAL A 686 -5.98 10.58 -27.28
CA VAL A 686 -7.04 10.60 -26.28
C VAL A 686 -6.59 11.42 -25.06
N LEU A 687 -7.47 12.29 -24.59
CA LEU A 687 -7.34 12.88 -23.25
C LEU A 687 -8.01 11.93 -22.25
N LEU A 688 -7.30 11.56 -21.17
CA LEU A 688 -7.80 10.67 -20.13
C LEU A 688 -7.98 11.44 -18.82
N LEU A 689 -9.16 11.30 -18.20
CA LEU A 689 -9.51 11.92 -16.93
C LEU A 689 -10.02 10.85 -15.94
N SER A 690 -9.44 10.79 -14.75
CA SER A 690 -9.81 9.78 -13.74
C SER A 690 -10.63 10.34 -12.57
N CYS A 691 -11.75 9.68 -12.28
CA CYS A 691 -12.50 9.80 -11.03
C CYS A 691 -12.06 8.79 -9.94
N GLY A 692 -10.95 8.09 -10.15
CA GLY A 692 -10.43 7.05 -9.27
C GLY A 692 -10.82 5.64 -9.74
N ARG A 693 -10.00 4.65 -9.42
CA ARG A 693 -10.22 3.23 -9.73
C ARG A 693 -10.47 3.05 -11.22
N GLY A 694 -11.40 2.16 -11.60
CA GLY A 694 -11.86 1.99 -12.99
C GLY A 694 -12.76 3.11 -13.53
N SER A 695 -13.05 4.18 -12.76
CA SER A 695 -13.89 5.30 -13.23
C SER A 695 -13.07 6.30 -14.06
N VAL A 696 -12.45 5.81 -15.13
CA VAL A 696 -11.64 6.61 -16.06
C VAL A 696 -12.44 6.92 -17.32
N PHE A 697 -12.42 8.19 -17.71
CA PHE A 697 -13.07 8.73 -18.89
C PHE A 697 -12.04 9.08 -19.98
N ALA A 698 -12.43 8.85 -21.22
CA ALA A 698 -11.65 9.06 -22.43
C ALA A 698 -12.40 10.01 -23.38
N MET A 699 -11.69 11.03 -23.87
CA MET A 699 -12.15 11.94 -24.93
C MET A 699 -11.18 11.86 -26.11
N GLU A 700 -11.68 11.39 -27.25
CA GLU A 700 -10.85 11.11 -28.44
C GLU A 700 -10.64 12.39 -29.26
N LEU A 701 -9.39 12.83 -29.40
CA LEU A 701 -9.08 14.17 -29.90
C LEU A 701 -9.40 14.36 -31.39
N LYS A 702 -9.47 13.27 -32.18
CA LYS A 702 -9.91 13.30 -33.58
C LYS A 702 -11.45 13.37 -33.75
N ASN A 703 -12.24 13.12 -32.71
CA ASN A 703 -13.70 13.15 -32.79
C ASN A 703 -14.21 14.61 -32.78
N LYS A 704 -15.16 14.93 -33.67
CA LYS A 704 -15.79 16.26 -33.77
C LYS A 704 -16.64 16.62 -32.53
N ASP A 705 -17.27 15.64 -31.90
CA ASP A 705 -18.21 15.86 -30.80
C ASP A 705 -17.53 16.19 -29.45
N LYS A 706 -16.23 15.90 -29.31
CA LYS A 706 -15.40 16.16 -28.11
C LYS A 706 -16.05 15.72 -26.78
N ARG A 707 -16.67 14.53 -26.75
CA ARG A 707 -17.38 14.01 -25.57
C ARG A 707 -16.51 13.04 -24.76
N TRP A 708 -16.61 13.14 -23.44
CA TRP A 708 -16.13 12.13 -22.52
C TRP A 708 -16.95 10.83 -22.61
N SER A 709 -16.26 9.70 -22.63
CA SER A 709 -16.82 8.35 -22.64
C SER A 709 -16.13 7.48 -21.58
N SER A 710 -16.80 6.48 -20.99
CA SER A 710 -16.11 5.55 -20.07
C SER A 710 -15.10 4.70 -20.83
N SER A 711 -13.87 4.59 -20.31
CA SER A 711 -12.77 3.84 -20.93
C SER A 711 -13.12 2.36 -21.19
N GLU A 712 -13.94 1.75 -20.32
CA GLU A 712 -14.47 0.38 -20.47
C GLU A 712 -15.28 0.22 -21.76
N ARG A 713 -16.11 1.22 -22.11
CA ARG A 713 -16.87 1.23 -23.39
C ARG A 713 -15.96 1.36 -24.61
N THR A 714 -14.71 1.77 -24.41
CA THR A 714 -13.71 1.98 -25.46
C THR A 714 -12.62 0.89 -25.52
N GLN A 715 -12.89 -0.29 -24.93
CA GLN A 715 -12.03 -1.47 -24.96
C GLN A 715 -10.68 -1.33 -24.23
N SER A 716 -10.56 -0.36 -23.31
CA SER A 716 -9.37 -0.16 -22.47
C SER A 716 -9.77 -0.09 -20.99
N LYS A 717 -9.87 -1.24 -20.32
CA LYS A 717 -10.07 -1.29 -18.86
C LYS A 717 -8.77 -0.87 -18.18
N ILE A 718 -8.79 0.26 -17.46
CA ILE A 718 -7.63 0.84 -16.78
C ILE A 718 -8.03 1.32 -15.38
N GLU A 719 -7.08 1.33 -14.46
CA GLU A 719 -7.24 1.87 -13.10
C GLU A 719 -6.26 3.05 -12.94
N LEU A 720 -6.75 4.23 -12.52
CA LEU A 720 -5.94 5.44 -12.32
C LEU A 720 -6.37 6.17 -11.04
N PRO A 721 -5.45 6.80 -10.26
CA PRO A 721 -5.83 7.60 -9.09
C PRO A 721 -6.79 8.75 -9.47
N PRO A 722 -7.68 9.19 -8.57
CA PRO A 722 -8.59 10.32 -8.83
C PRO A 722 -7.80 11.61 -9.07
N TYR A 723 -8.41 12.58 -9.76
CA TYR A 723 -7.77 13.86 -10.12
C TYR A 723 -6.48 13.67 -10.94
N THR A 724 -6.51 12.69 -11.86
CA THR A 724 -5.44 12.42 -12.83
C THR A 724 -5.93 12.82 -14.22
N LEU A 725 -5.14 13.63 -14.94
CA LEU A 725 -5.43 14.14 -16.29
C LEU A 725 -4.18 13.98 -17.18
N LEU A 726 -4.31 13.17 -18.23
CA LEU A 726 -3.19 12.70 -19.06
C LEU A 726 -3.50 12.89 -20.54
N LEU A 727 -2.49 13.28 -21.33
CA LEU A 727 -2.51 13.14 -22.79
C LEU A 727 -1.88 11.80 -23.15
N ALA A 728 -2.58 10.98 -23.93
CA ALA A 728 -2.15 9.62 -24.27
C ALA A 728 -2.61 9.21 -25.68
N GLU A 729 -2.14 8.06 -26.14
CA GLU A 729 -2.69 7.33 -27.28
C GLU A 729 -3.26 5.98 -26.85
N ARG A 730 -4.40 5.58 -27.43
CA ARG A 730 -4.90 4.20 -27.35
C ARG A 730 -4.23 3.37 -28.44
N VAL A 731 -3.43 2.39 -28.03
CA VAL A 731 -2.56 1.58 -28.90
C VAL A 731 -3.10 0.14 -28.98
N LYS A 732 -2.86 -0.54 -30.11
CA LYS A 732 -3.10 -1.98 -30.28
C LYS A 732 -1.77 -2.71 -30.43
N GLU A 733 -1.37 -3.41 -29.38
CA GLU A 733 -0.15 -4.22 -29.35
C GLU A 733 -0.42 -5.59 -29.96
N GLN A 734 0.44 -6.03 -30.88
CA GLN A 734 0.41 -7.36 -31.50
C GLN A 734 1.49 -8.26 -30.90
N PHE A 735 1.13 -9.53 -30.67
CA PHE A 735 2.02 -10.56 -30.12
C PHE A 735 1.99 -11.79 -31.02
N THR A 736 3.17 -12.30 -31.38
CA THR A 736 3.35 -13.50 -32.20
C THR A 736 3.62 -14.70 -31.30
N ASP A 737 2.58 -15.45 -30.92
CA ASP A 737 2.68 -16.67 -30.12
C ASP A 737 2.71 -17.88 -31.07
N GLY A 738 3.90 -18.16 -31.61
CA GLY A 738 4.12 -19.20 -32.63
C GLY A 738 3.35 -18.93 -33.92
N ARG A 739 2.19 -19.58 -34.08
CA ARG A 739 1.30 -19.47 -35.26
C ARG A 739 0.15 -18.47 -35.09
N ASN A 740 -0.12 -17.98 -33.87
CA ASN A 740 -1.27 -17.15 -33.57
C ASN A 740 -0.87 -15.71 -33.27
N ASN A 741 -1.40 -14.76 -34.06
CA ASN A 741 -1.31 -13.33 -33.76
C ASN A 741 -2.40 -12.95 -32.74
N ARG A 742 -2.00 -12.57 -31.53
CA ARG A 742 -2.90 -11.98 -30.51
C ARG A 742 -2.79 -10.46 -30.53
N GLN A 743 -3.86 -9.76 -30.17
CA GLN A 743 -3.86 -8.30 -29.96
C GLN A 743 -4.29 -7.93 -28.54
N ARG A 744 -3.68 -6.91 -27.94
CA ARG A 744 -4.08 -6.31 -26.65
C ARG A 744 -4.21 -4.78 -26.81
N SER A 745 -5.21 -4.18 -26.16
CA SER A 745 -5.26 -2.72 -26.04
C SER A 745 -4.27 -2.26 -24.96
N ALA A 746 -3.53 -1.20 -25.24
CA ALA A 746 -2.60 -0.54 -24.32
C ALA A 746 -2.83 0.98 -24.34
N ILE A 747 -2.38 1.68 -23.29
CA ILE A 747 -2.41 3.14 -23.20
C ILE A 747 -0.97 3.64 -23.15
N TYR A 748 -0.56 4.46 -24.12
CA TYR A 748 0.76 5.08 -24.14
C TYR A 748 0.61 6.57 -23.79
N ILE A 749 1.09 6.98 -22.62
CA ILE A 749 1.04 8.37 -22.13
C ILE A 749 2.13 9.19 -22.84
N ILE A 750 1.73 10.35 -23.36
CA ILE A 750 2.58 11.35 -24.00
C ILE A 750 3.11 12.34 -22.95
N ASP A 751 2.20 12.98 -22.20
CA ASP A 751 2.51 13.92 -21.10
C ASP A 751 1.39 13.89 -20.04
N ALA A 752 1.68 14.38 -18.84
CA ALA A 752 0.70 14.53 -17.76
C ALA A 752 0.50 16.00 -17.38
N TYR A 753 -0.74 16.35 -17.08
CA TYR A 753 -1.12 17.65 -16.54
C TYR A 753 -1.40 17.55 -15.03
N PHE A 754 -2.05 16.45 -14.62
CA PHE A 754 -2.22 16.10 -13.21
C PHE A 754 -2.06 14.60 -12.97
N ILE A 755 -1.50 14.22 -11.82
CA ILE A 755 -1.46 12.83 -11.33
C ILE A 755 -1.85 12.85 -9.85
N GLY A 756 -2.95 12.19 -9.48
CA GLY A 756 -3.37 12.08 -8.07
C GLY A 756 -3.58 13.43 -7.37
N ASN A 757 -4.18 14.42 -8.05
CA ASN A 757 -4.34 15.81 -7.61
C ASN A 757 -3.05 16.66 -7.54
N GLU A 758 -1.90 16.11 -7.96
CA GLU A 758 -0.66 16.88 -8.08
C GLU A 758 -0.57 17.56 -9.45
N ASN A 759 -0.26 18.86 -9.47
CA ASN A 759 -0.05 19.63 -10.70
C ASN A 759 1.33 19.32 -11.29
N MET A 760 1.36 18.65 -12.45
CA MET A 760 2.61 18.24 -13.09
C MET A 760 3.29 19.36 -13.87
N LEU A 761 2.65 20.52 -14.03
CA LEU A 761 3.14 21.65 -14.83
C LEU A 761 3.81 22.73 -13.98
N VAL A 762 3.38 22.90 -12.72
CA VAL A 762 3.87 23.94 -11.81
C VAL A 762 4.07 23.37 -10.40
N GLN A 763 5.29 23.51 -9.86
CA GLN A 763 5.63 23.16 -8.49
C GLN A 763 6.14 24.40 -7.75
N ASN A 764 5.62 24.67 -6.54
CA ASN A 764 6.00 25.82 -5.70
C ASN A 764 6.00 27.17 -6.48
N GLY A 765 5.02 27.35 -7.37
CA GLY A 765 4.87 28.55 -8.21
C GLY A 765 5.81 28.64 -9.43
N ARG A 766 6.66 27.63 -9.69
CA ARG A 766 7.58 27.60 -10.83
C ARG A 766 7.20 26.51 -11.85
N PRO A 767 7.34 26.77 -13.17
CA PRO A 767 7.14 25.73 -14.19
C PRO A 767 8.09 24.53 -14.02
N ILE A 768 7.55 23.31 -14.15
CA ILE A 768 8.33 22.06 -14.14
C ILE A 768 8.87 21.77 -15.54
N VAL A 769 10.19 21.59 -15.65
CA VAL A 769 10.88 21.27 -16.89
C VAL A 769 10.36 19.95 -17.47
N PHE A 770 10.17 19.88 -18.80
CA PHE A 770 9.62 18.71 -19.50
C PHE A 770 10.28 17.37 -19.11
N MET A 771 11.61 17.35 -18.95
CA MET A 771 12.33 16.13 -18.58
C MET A 771 12.04 15.64 -17.15
N ASP A 772 11.64 16.52 -16.24
CA ASP A 772 11.27 16.17 -14.85
C ASP A 772 9.82 15.68 -14.77
N ARG A 773 8.94 16.20 -15.62
CA ARG A 773 7.62 15.59 -15.88
C ARG A 773 7.79 14.18 -16.45
N TYR A 774 8.69 14.01 -17.42
CA TYR A 774 8.97 12.70 -18.02
C TYR A 774 9.56 11.69 -17.03
N ARG A 775 10.47 12.10 -16.13
CA ARG A 775 10.94 11.27 -15.00
C ARG A 775 9.78 10.86 -14.10
N SER A 776 8.90 11.79 -13.76
CA SER A 776 7.71 11.53 -12.94
C SER A 776 6.70 10.60 -13.62
N LEU A 777 6.56 10.68 -14.94
CA LEU A 777 5.79 9.74 -15.75
C LEU A 777 6.41 8.33 -15.74
N LYS A 778 7.73 8.21 -15.90
CA LYS A 778 8.43 6.92 -15.79
C LYS A 778 8.41 6.34 -14.37
N LEU A 779 8.27 7.17 -13.34
CA LEU A 779 7.96 6.74 -11.98
C LEU A 779 6.51 6.20 -11.88
N PHE A 780 5.54 6.92 -12.44
CA PHE A 780 4.12 6.52 -12.44
C PHE A 780 3.86 5.22 -13.22
N GLU A 781 4.55 5.00 -14.35
CA GLU A 781 4.55 3.73 -15.09
C GLU A 781 4.96 2.53 -14.23
N LYS A 782 5.94 2.73 -13.33
CA LYS A 782 6.37 1.69 -12.36
C LYS A 782 5.37 1.48 -11.21
N THR A 783 4.58 2.50 -10.81
CA THR A 783 3.61 2.36 -9.70
C THR A 783 2.24 1.83 -10.12
N ILE A 784 1.73 2.23 -11.29
CA ILE A 784 0.34 1.97 -11.68
C ILE A 784 0.11 0.59 -12.32
N ASN A 785 1.13 0.04 -12.99
CA ASN A 785 1.01 -1.25 -13.68
C ASN A 785 0.89 -2.42 -12.70
N LYS A 786 0.04 -3.39 -13.05
CA LYS A 786 -0.20 -4.64 -12.32
C LYS A 786 0.03 -5.83 -13.25
N PRO A 787 1.27 -6.33 -13.43
CA PRO A 787 1.57 -7.35 -14.44
C PRO A 787 0.72 -8.63 -14.36
N ALA A 788 0.31 -9.06 -13.15
CA ALA A 788 -0.58 -10.21 -12.92
C ALA A 788 -2.03 -9.98 -13.41
N ARG A 789 -2.48 -8.73 -13.53
CA ARG A 789 -3.84 -8.36 -13.92
C ARG A 789 -3.97 -8.25 -15.43
N THR A 790 -4.11 -9.41 -16.08
CA THR A 790 -4.26 -9.52 -17.55
C THR A 790 -5.53 -8.85 -18.10
N ASP A 791 -6.54 -8.65 -17.25
CA ASP A 791 -7.79 -7.94 -17.56
C ASP A 791 -7.64 -6.42 -17.73
N LEU A 792 -6.53 -5.84 -17.24
CA LEU A 792 -6.21 -4.43 -17.41
C LEU A 792 -5.39 -4.20 -18.68
N ALA A 793 -5.62 -3.07 -19.35
CA ALA A 793 -4.74 -2.57 -20.39
C ALA A 793 -3.45 -2.01 -19.73
N PRO A 794 -2.24 -2.38 -20.21
CA PRO A 794 -1.00 -1.86 -19.65
C PRO A 794 -0.87 -0.36 -19.97
N ILE A 795 -0.36 0.37 -19.00
CA ILE A 795 -0.03 1.80 -19.14
C ILE A 795 1.47 1.88 -19.46
N ARG A 796 1.84 2.67 -20.46
CA ARG A 796 3.24 2.90 -20.84
C ARG A 796 3.50 4.39 -21.01
N ILE A 797 4.76 4.82 -20.98
CA ILE A 797 5.14 6.18 -21.40
C ILE A 797 5.93 6.11 -22.71
N HIS A 798 5.50 6.92 -23.68
CA HIS A 798 6.20 7.15 -24.94
C HIS A 798 7.70 7.46 -24.73
N GLU A 799 8.58 6.88 -25.56
CA GLU A 799 10.00 7.21 -25.53
C GLU A 799 10.23 8.64 -26.06
N GLN A 800 11.00 9.45 -25.31
CA GLN A 800 11.27 10.84 -25.66
C GLN A 800 12.58 10.96 -26.45
N LEU A 801 12.44 11.14 -27.76
CA LEU A 801 13.50 11.25 -28.75
C LEU A 801 13.99 12.70 -28.89
N ARG A 802 15.18 12.87 -29.46
CA ARG A 802 15.81 14.18 -29.70
C ARG A 802 15.63 14.56 -31.16
N LEU A 803 14.95 15.68 -31.43
CA LEU A 803 14.66 16.08 -32.82
C LEU A 803 15.94 16.24 -33.64
N GLU A 804 17.01 16.74 -33.02
CA GLU A 804 18.34 16.89 -33.64
C GLU A 804 19.05 15.56 -33.98
N GLN A 805 18.49 14.40 -33.62
CA GLN A 805 19.06 13.07 -33.87
C GLN A 805 18.10 12.12 -34.60
N MET A 806 16.96 12.62 -35.11
CA MET A 806 15.92 11.74 -35.67
C MET A 806 16.38 10.96 -36.90
N ASP A 807 17.34 11.48 -37.67
CA ASP A 807 18.03 10.75 -38.74
C ASP A 807 18.74 9.50 -38.19
N VAL A 808 19.65 9.68 -37.24
CA VAL A 808 20.41 8.60 -36.59
C VAL A 808 19.51 7.67 -35.76
N GLN A 809 18.40 8.18 -35.20
CA GLN A 809 17.46 7.37 -34.42
C GLN A 809 16.55 6.53 -35.32
N PHE A 810 16.10 7.00 -36.50
CA PHE A 810 15.40 6.15 -37.46
C PHE A 810 16.29 4.97 -37.88
N ASP A 811 17.54 5.24 -38.26
CA ASP A 811 18.47 4.18 -38.71
C ASP A 811 18.76 3.18 -37.57
N LYS A 812 19.04 3.66 -36.35
CA LYS A 812 19.25 2.77 -35.19
C LYS A 812 18.05 1.90 -34.87
N LEU A 813 16.84 2.45 -34.92
CA LEU A 813 15.62 1.69 -34.69
C LEU A 813 15.43 0.62 -35.77
N CYS A 814 15.74 0.92 -37.03
CA CYS A 814 15.77 -0.08 -38.11
C CYS A 814 16.83 -1.16 -37.85
N THR A 815 18.09 -0.80 -37.61
CA THR A 815 19.21 -1.75 -37.44
C THR A 815 19.05 -2.64 -36.20
N SER A 816 18.42 -2.16 -35.12
CA SER A 816 18.14 -2.97 -33.93
C SER A 816 16.97 -3.94 -34.10
N GLY A 817 16.31 -3.97 -35.26
CA GLY A 817 15.05 -4.70 -35.46
C GLY A 817 13.88 -4.15 -34.64
N SER A 818 14.04 -2.95 -34.07
CA SER A 818 12.99 -2.26 -33.29
C SER A 818 12.01 -1.50 -34.19
N LEU A 819 12.35 -1.24 -35.45
CA LEU A 819 11.49 -0.61 -36.46
C LEU A 819 11.60 -1.37 -37.78
N ASN A 820 10.70 -2.33 -38.01
CA ASN A 820 10.74 -3.17 -39.20
C ASN A 820 9.77 -2.65 -40.27
N GLN A 821 10.23 -2.52 -41.51
CA GLN A 821 9.38 -2.35 -42.68
C GLN A 821 9.05 -3.74 -43.22
N ILE A 822 7.89 -4.28 -42.79
CA ILE A 822 7.48 -5.67 -43.09
C ILE A 822 6.80 -5.74 -44.46
N ASP A 823 6.00 -4.73 -44.78
CA ASP A 823 5.45 -4.45 -46.11
C ASP A 823 6.00 -3.11 -46.61
N SER A 824 6.01 -2.89 -47.92
CA SER A 824 6.58 -1.69 -48.56
C SER A 824 5.97 -0.36 -48.09
N GLU A 825 4.74 -0.35 -47.54
CA GLU A 825 4.06 0.87 -47.07
C GLU A 825 4.05 1.08 -45.54
N ARG A 826 4.48 0.12 -44.69
CA ARG A 826 4.17 0.16 -43.24
C ARG A 826 5.38 -0.06 -42.32
N LEU A 827 5.50 0.80 -41.30
CA LEU A 827 6.55 0.77 -40.27
C LEU A 827 6.04 0.16 -38.95
N TRP A 828 6.80 -0.78 -38.38
CA TRP A 828 6.42 -1.50 -37.15
C TRP A 828 7.43 -1.33 -36.02
N PHE A 829 7.04 -0.61 -34.96
CA PHE A 829 7.80 -0.50 -33.72
C PHE A 829 7.69 -1.80 -32.90
N THR A 830 8.81 -2.27 -32.35
CA THR A 830 8.87 -3.42 -31.43
C THR A 830 9.51 -2.98 -30.12
N ASN A 831 8.76 -3.02 -29.03
CA ASN A 831 9.29 -2.63 -27.72
C ASN A 831 10.10 -3.80 -27.11
N ASN A 832 11.42 -3.69 -27.17
CA ASN A 832 12.35 -4.73 -26.73
C ASN A 832 12.58 -4.79 -25.20
N ASP A 833 12.20 -3.75 -24.45
CA ASP A 833 12.31 -3.74 -22.96
C ASP A 833 11.25 -4.65 -22.30
N ILE A 834 10.25 -5.08 -23.07
CA ILE A 834 9.17 -5.96 -22.63
C ILE A 834 9.49 -7.38 -23.09
N GLU A 835 9.51 -8.32 -22.15
CA GLU A 835 9.75 -9.75 -22.34
C GLU A 835 8.95 -10.37 -23.51
N SER A 836 7.68 -9.98 -23.66
CA SER A 836 6.78 -10.46 -24.74
C SER A 836 6.88 -9.69 -26.06
N LYS A 837 7.78 -8.70 -26.15
CA LYS A 837 8.17 -7.93 -27.35
C LYS A 837 6.99 -7.52 -28.27
N PRO A 838 6.02 -6.75 -27.75
CA PRO A 838 4.87 -6.30 -28.54
C PRO A 838 5.30 -5.50 -29.77
N ARG A 839 4.64 -5.79 -30.90
CA ARG A 839 4.76 -5.05 -32.16
C ARG A 839 3.59 -4.08 -32.31
N VAL A 840 3.86 -2.89 -32.82
CA VAL A 840 2.91 -1.78 -32.94
C VAL A 840 3.14 -1.06 -34.27
N GLU A 841 2.07 -0.70 -34.98
CA GLU A 841 2.14 0.07 -36.21
C GLU A 841 2.46 1.55 -35.91
N VAL A 842 3.51 2.09 -36.54
CA VAL A 842 3.90 3.50 -36.39
C VAL A 842 3.11 4.35 -37.38
N ARG A 843 2.45 5.38 -36.86
CA ARG A 843 1.46 6.20 -37.57
C ARG A 843 1.93 7.60 -37.91
N GLY A 844 2.96 8.08 -37.22
CA GLY A 844 3.43 9.46 -37.32
C GLY A 844 4.50 9.81 -36.29
N LEU A 845 4.77 11.12 -36.15
CA LEU A 845 5.69 11.69 -35.17
C LEU A 845 5.04 12.90 -34.49
N TRP A 846 4.98 12.90 -33.16
CA TRP A 846 4.69 14.10 -32.39
C TRP A 846 5.97 14.91 -32.19
N ILE A 847 5.90 16.23 -32.32
CA ILE A 847 7.04 17.15 -32.18
C ILE A 847 6.64 18.27 -31.21
N PHE A 848 7.16 18.20 -29.98
CA PHE A 848 6.81 19.09 -28.87
C PHE A 848 7.83 20.20 -28.66
N LYS A 849 7.39 21.47 -28.65
CA LYS A 849 8.24 22.60 -28.26
C LYS A 849 8.29 22.73 -26.75
N PHE A 850 9.45 22.52 -26.13
CA PHE A 850 9.61 22.61 -24.67
C PHE A 850 10.31 23.90 -24.21
N VAL A 851 10.79 24.73 -25.14
CA VAL A 851 11.44 26.02 -24.86
C VAL A 851 10.52 27.20 -25.16
N GLN A 852 10.41 28.12 -24.20
CA GLN A 852 9.56 29.31 -24.22
C GLN A 852 10.24 30.47 -24.94
N HIS A 853 9.63 31.01 -26.00
CA HIS A 853 10.06 32.29 -26.58
C HIS A 853 9.99 33.39 -25.49
N PRO A 854 11.02 34.25 -25.33
CA PRO A 854 12.09 34.57 -26.28
C PRO A 854 13.35 33.69 -26.23
N TRP A 855 13.38 32.62 -25.45
CA TRP A 855 14.53 31.72 -25.41
C TRP A 855 14.56 30.73 -26.58
N THR A 856 15.78 30.38 -27.00
CA THR A 856 16.10 29.25 -27.88
C THR A 856 17.43 28.63 -27.44
N ILE A 857 17.59 27.32 -27.60
CA ILE A 857 18.83 26.59 -27.33
C ILE A 857 19.67 26.54 -28.60
N LEU A 858 20.94 26.92 -28.52
CA LEU A 858 21.90 26.93 -29.64
C LEU A 858 23.19 26.17 -29.27
N LEU A 859 24.03 25.86 -30.26
CA LEU A 859 25.33 25.20 -30.06
C LEU A 859 26.48 26.22 -30.10
N SER A 860 27.35 26.19 -29.10
CA SER A 860 28.52 27.08 -29.00
C SER A 860 29.60 26.66 -30.00
N LYS A 861 29.98 27.57 -30.90
CA LYS A 861 30.97 27.29 -31.96
C LYS A 861 32.36 26.97 -31.40
N SER A 862 32.75 27.65 -30.31
CA SER A 862 34.08 27.52 -29.69
C SER A 862 34.18 26.43 -28.62
N HIS A 863 33.06 26.06 -27.98
CA HIS A 863 33.05 25.11 -26.87
C HIS A 863 32.30 23.80 -27.17
N GLN A 864 31.57 23.71 -28.29
CA GLN A 864 30.69 22.59 -28.67
C GLN A 864 29.64 22.20 -27.61
N THR A 865 29.38 23.11 -26.65
CA THR A 865 28.34 22.99 -25.62
C THR A 865 27.05 23.68 -26.05
N LYS A 866 25.90 23.19 -25.56
CA LYS A 866 24.62 23.87 -25.75
C LYS A 866 24.50 25.05 -24.80
N TYR A 867 23.88 26.14 -25.24
CA TYR A 867 23.63 27.34 -24.45
C TYR A 867 22.24 27.92 -24.77
N PHE A 868 21.68 28.71 -23.85
CA PHE A 868 20.41 29.40 -24.05
C PHE A 868 20.67 30.82 -24.57
N HIS A 869 19.97 31.22 -25.63
CA HIS A 869 19.99 32.56 -26.22
C HIS A 869 18.62 33.20 -26.11
N ASN A 870 18.55 34.46 -25.68
CA ASN A 870 17.32 35.24 -25.62
C ASN A 870 17.25 36.15 -26.85
N GLN A 871 16.28 35.90 -27.71
CA GLN A 871 16.15 36.54 -29.03
C GLN A 871 15.82 38.04 -28.96
N ILE A 872 15.20 38.51 -27.87
CA ILE A 872 14.78 39.91 -27.71
C ILE A 872 15.93 40.77 -27.19
N ASN A 873 16.53 40.39 -26.05
CA ASN A 873 17.64 41.17 -25.45
C ASN A 873 19.03 40.76 -25.96
N ARG A 874 19.11 39.72 -26.82
CA ARG A 874 20.32 39.17 -27.43
C ARG A 874 21.37 38.64 -26.45
N THR A 875 20.99 38.38 -25.20
CA THR A 875 21.90 37.77 -24.21
C THR A 875 22.00 36.26 -24.41
N SER A 876 23.14 35.68 -24.03
CA SER A 876 23.44 34.25 -24.13
C SER A 876 24.02 33.76 -22.82
N ILE A 877 23.51 32.65 -22.29
CA ILE A 877 23.98 32.05 -21.04
C ILE A 877 24.25 30.54 -21.21
N PRO A 878 25.31 29.98 -20.59
CA PRO A 878 25.76 28.60 -20.84
C PRO A 878 24.89 27.52 -20.17
N ALA A 879 23.99 27.91 -19.25
CA ALA A 879 23.09 27.03 -18.53
C ALA A 879 21.65 27.54 -18.62
N ALA A 880 20.68 26.75 -18.17
CA ALA A 880 19.28 27.13 -18.17
C ALA A 880 19.01 28.33 -17.22
N PRO A 881 18.14 29.30 -17.58
CA PRO A 881 17.72 30.37 -16.68
C PRO A 881 17.15 29.86 -15.33
N ASN A 882 17.71 30.36 -14.23
CA ASN A 882 17.33 30.01 -12.85
C ASN A 882 15.89 30.41 -12.45
N ASP A 883 15.24 31.25 -13.25
CA ASP A 883 13.86 31.74 -13.09
C ASP A 883 12.82 30.84 -13.80
N SER A 884 13.26 29.76 -14.46
CA SER A 884 12.43 28.91 -15.33
C SER A 884 11.77 29.63 -16.51
N SER A 885 12.17 30.86 -16.87
CA SER A 885 11.56 31.64 -17.97
C SER A 885 11.74 31.01 -19.35
N HIS A 886 12.63 30.02 -19.47
CA HIS A 886 12.87 29.22 -20.66
C HIS A 886 11.91 28.02 -20.82
N VAL A 887 11.14 27.65 -19.79
CA VAL A 887 10.28 26.46 -19.82
C VAL A 887 8.97 26.81 -20.52
N ALA A 888 8.64 26.10 -21.62
CA ALA A 888 7.38 26.32 -22.34
C ALA A 888 6.18 26.14 -21.42
N SER A 889 5.36 27.19 -21.32
CA SER A 889 4.02 27.10 -20.73
C SER A 889 3.17 26.08 -21.49
N LEU A 890 2.20 25.43 -20.83
CA LEU A 890 1.33 24.44 -21.49
C LEU A 890 0.68 25.00 -22.76
N ARG A 891 0.23 26.25 -22.71
CA ARG A 891 -0.31 26.97 -23.87
C ARG A 891 0.73 27.09 -24.99
N SER A 892 1.91 27.64 -24.71
CA SER A 892 2.98 27.78 -25.70
C SER A 892 3.42 26.44 -26.26
N MET A 893 3.46 25.38 -25.45
CA MET A 893 3.76 24.02 -25.89
C MET A 893 2.71 23.56 -26.91
N LEU A 894 1.42 23.54 -26.56
CA LEU A 894 0.36 23.04 -27.43
C LEU A 894 0.22 23.86 -28.73
N GLU A 895 0.28 25.20 -28.65
CA GLU A 895 0.16 26.09 -29.82
C GLU A 895 1.37 25.99 -30.78
N ASN A 896 2.56 25.60 -30.29
CA ASN A 896 3.80 25.52 -31.08
C ASN A 896 4.30 24.07 -31.29
N SER A 897 3.47 23.07 -31.00
CA SER A 897 3.76 21.66 -31.26
C SER A 897 3.09 21.17 -32.54
N PHE A 898 3.70 20.18 -33.17
CA PHE A 898 3.26 19.63 -34.45
C PHE A 898 3.02 18.12 -34.36
N TYR A 899 2.14 17.62 -35.22
CA TYR A 899 1.91 16.20 -35.45
C TYR A 899 2.10 15.91 -36.94
N TRP A 900 3.08 15.08 -37.26
CA TRP A 900 3.38 14.61 -38.62
C TRP A 900 2.71 13.25 -38.83
N ASP A 901 1.62 13.21 -39.58
CA ASP A 901 0.93 11.96 -39.93
C ASP A 901 1.61 11.31 -41.14
N PHE A 902 2.00 10.03 -41.03
CA PHE A 902 2.61 9.28 -42.13
C PHE A 902 1.58 8.72 -43.12
N ASN A 903 0.30 8.65 -42.73
CA ASN A 903 -0.78 8.06 -43.52
C ASN A 903 -1.57 9.11 -44.30
N ASN A 904 -1.46 10.39 -43.93
CA ASN A 904 -2.04 11.48 -44.71
C ASN A 904 -1.34 11.61 -46.06
N ARG A 905 -2.11 11.50 -47.16
CA ARG A 905 -1.60 11.62 -48.53
C ARG A 905 -1.69 13.06 -49.08
N ASP A 906 -2.49 13.93 -48.45
CA ASP A 906 -2.66 15.32 -48.87
C ASP A 906 -1.69 16.24 -48.13
N ASP A 907 -0.78 16.87 -48.88
CA ASP A 907 0.08 17.98 -48.41
C ASP A 907 1.04 17.60 -47.25
N SER A 908 1.40 16.32 -47.15
CA SER A 908 2.29 15.78 -46.12
C SER A 908 3.78 15.87 -46.51
N VAL A 909 4.64 16.04 -45.51
CA VAL A 909 6.10 16.01 -45.69
C VAL A 909 6.55 14.56 -45.92
N GLN A 910 7.28 14.30 -47.01
CA GLN A 910 7.86 12.97 -47.25
C GLN A 910 9.00 12.68 -46.25
N LYS A 911 9.19 11.40 -45.87
CA LYS A 911 10.27 11.00 -44.94
C LYS A 911 11.66 11.44 -45.41
N SER A 912 11.92 11.37 -46.72
CA SER A 912 13.12 11.90 -47.38
C SER A 912 13.31 13.39 -47.08
N VAL A 913 12.32 14.22 -47.40
CA VAL A 913 12.33 15.68 -47.20
C VAL A 913 12.53 16.04 -45.71
N PHE A 914 11.86 15.34 -44.80
CA PHE A 914 12.04 15.57 -43.36
C PHE A 914 13.48 15.25 -42.91
N ILE A 915 14.05 14.11 -43.32
CA ILE A 915 15.43 13.75 -42.99
C ILE A 915 16.42 14.75 -43.59
N SER A 916 16.21 15.16 -44.84
CA SER A 916 17.02 16.21 -45.48
C SER A 916 16.94 17.54 -44.72
N PHE A 917 15.76 17.95 -44.22
CA PHE A 917 15.62 19.14 -43.37
C PHE A 917 16.36 19.02 -42.03
N ILE A 918 16.28 17.86 -41.35
CA ILE A 918 17.03 17.63 -40.11
C ILE A 918 18.54 17.66 -40.36
N GLN A 919 19.00 17.04 -41.45
CA GLN A 919 20.40 17.05 -41.86
C GLN A 919 20.87 18.46 -42.28
N GLU A 920 20.05 19.22 -43.01
CA GLU A 920 20.33 20.59 -43.39
C GLU A 920 20.39 21.51 -42.16
N LYS A 921 19.45 21.42 -41.22
CA LYS A 921 19.49 22.21 -39.98
C LYS A 921 20.64 21.82 -39.05
N ASN A 922 20.97 20.53 -38.94
CA ASN A 922 22.20 20.10 -38.29
C ASN A 922 23.44 20.64 -39.02
N HIS A 923 23.44 20.68 -40.35
CA HIS A 923 24.52 21.26 -41.15
C HIS A 923 24.52 22.80 -41.13
N GLU A 924 23.43 23.52 -40.89
CA GLU A 924 23.44 24.97 -40.61
C GLU A 924 24.15 25.24 -39.28
N ILE A 925 23.77 24.49 -38.24
CA ILE A 925 24.37 24.54 -36.89
C ILE A 925 25.88 24.23 -36.96
N GLN A 926 26.32 23.38 -37.88
CA GLN A 926 27.74 23.02 -38.10
C GLN A 926 28.47 23.91 -39.13
N SER A 927 27.85 24.37 -40.22
CA SER A 927 28.49 25.16 -41.28
C SER A 927 28.64 26.64 -40.91
N GLN A 928 27.79 27.12 -40.01
CA GLN A 928 28.04 28.34 -39.24
C GLN A 928 29.34 28.28 -38.41
N GLN A 929 29.97 27.12 -38.24
CA GLN A 929 31.31 26.97 -37.65
C GLN A 929 32.44 27.19 -38.69
N ARG A 930 32.18 27.01 -39.99
CA ARG A 930 33.19 27.19 -41.07
C ARG A 930 33.30 28.64 -41.55
N ILE A 931 32.20 29.38 -41.62
CA ILE A 931 32.18 30.75 -42.20
C ILE A 931 32.99 31.77 -41.36
N SER A 932 33.29 31.49 -40.09
CA SER A 932 34.18 32.32 -39.27
C SER A 932 35.66 32.25 -39.67
N HIS A 933 36.10 31.23 -40.43
CA HIS A 933 37.49 31.08 -40.88
C HIS A 933 37.80 31.78 -42.21
N HIS A 934 36.84 32.50 -42.82
CA HIS A 934 37.03 33.24 -44.07
C HIS A 934 36.67 34.74 -44.01
N ARG A 935 36.32 35.27 -42.83
CA ARG A 935 36.12 36.73 -42.62
C ARG A 935 37.26 37.42 -41.84
N THR A 936 38.32 36.69 -41.50
CA THR A 936 39.55 37.20 -40.88
C THR A 936 40.76 37.17 -41.82
N ALA A 937 40.57 36.79 -43.09
CA ALA A 937 41.66 36.58 -44.06
C ALA A 937 41.74 37.64 -45.19
N THR A 938 40.86 38.65 -45.19
CA THR A 938 40.69 39.59 -46.31
C THR A 938 40.59 41.07 -45.89
N SER A 939 40.95 41.42 -44.66
CA SER A 939 40.99 42.80 -44.15
C SER A 939 42.40 43.14 -43.64
N GLY A 940 43.40 43.01 -44.52
CA GLY A 940 44.82 43.10 -44.15
C GLY A 940 45.77 43.21 -45.34
N ASN A 941 45.52 44.16 -46.25
CA ASN A 941 46.52 44.65 -47.22
C ASN A 941 46.08 45.99 -47.82
N ASN A 942 46.40 47.07 -47.08
CA ASN A 942 46.50 48.51 -47.40
C ASN A 942 46.01 49.35 -46.23
#